data_AF-A0A939W2D2-F1
#
_entry.id   AF-A0A939W2D2-F1
#
_cell.length_a   1.000
_cell.length_b   1.000
_cell.length_c   1.000
_cell.angle_alpha   90.00
_cell.angle_beta   90.00
_cell.angle_gamma   90.00
#
_symmetry.space_group_name_H-M   'P 1'
#
loop_
_entity.id
_entity.type
_entity.pdbx_description
1 polymer ?
#
loop_
_entity_poly.entity_id
_entity_poly.type
_entity_poly.pdbx_seq_one_letter_code
_entity_poly.pdbx_strand_id
1 'polypeptide(L)'
;MNKKKIEKIKLFLGIGKHSDYINEYFDKSNIRSSLYVTSVILVLELLMIINITIRQFSEETRRSSQWFIIHLICFIILLLAALALFIYSIRHVKKLSANRNTWAALRYIFSIVAIVFGIYISFLDYKKGEQFITLMTMTVFVFCFVVWRPVYSILLLAVSYAGFFILCNIFLPATYATKVNLSIVFVSILMSAINAYHQKLKEAQKDEKLEHAQNILLKLSISDEVTGIANMHYFRSQALELMHDKSVDINKLIFLFLDIENFKILNEKYGFWEGNIFLKKFADMLGIVFKDSIIAHFSNDNFVVLTKDEAIEEKLNTIRRNLLSMNYDINLGLKVGSYRPRDRECLPVIACDHARYACYSIKKRYKHDYCEYDDSMANDFQKKQYIINNIDEAIKKEHIKVYYQPVINTRTGRLCGLEALARWDDPQYGFLAPADFIQTLEEYYQIYKLDMFVVEKVCQHFVTIQDLNLPLIPVSLNFSRRDFDSINLAEDVEECLQRYNIDKKLIHIEVTESTLSDNDEKLKEILKRFRSDGYALWLDDFGAGYSGLNVLKEYDFDMMKIDMKFLSGFSGNKKARCILKNIITMAKELKMSTLTEGVETEDAYQFLKDNGCEQIQGYLFGRPMPDKELYEKIKVGLYQLDV
;
A
#
# COMPACT_ATOMS: atom_id res chain seq x y z
N MET A 1 12.29 -50.92 16.98
CA MET A 1 11.79 -50.73 15.59
C MET A 1 11.29 -49.28 15.46
N ASN A 2 11.91 -48.48 14.59
CA ASN A 2 11.80 -47.01 14.54
C ASN A 2 10.34 -46.53 14.34
N LYS A 3 9.84 -45.56 15.14
CA LYS A 3 8.44 -45.04 15.06
C LYS A 3 8.03 -44.66 13.63
N LYS A 4 8.96 -44.08 12.86
CA LYS A 4 8.75 -43.76 11.43
C LYS A 4 8.53 -44.98 10.53
N LYS A 5 9.16 -46.13 10.81
CA LYS A 5 8.92 -47.38 10.07
C LYS A 5 7.53 -47.95 10.40
N ILE A 6 7.12 -47.88 11.67
CA ILE A 6 5.79 -48.32 12.11
C ILE A 6 4.70 -47.45 11.48
N GLU A 7 4.89 -46.14 11.41
CA GLU A 7 3.94 -45.24 10.73
C GLU A 7 3.87 -45.47 9.23
N LYS A 8 5.02 -45.68 8.55
CA LYS A 8 5.02 -46.04 7.12
C LYS A 8 4.27 -47.35 6.87
N ILE A 9 4.43 -48.35 7.74
CA ILE A 9 3.69 -49.62 7.64
C ILE A 9 2.20 -49.39 7.91
N LYS A 10 1.84 -48.59 8.91
CA LYS A 10 0.43 -48.23 9.18
C LYS A 10 -0.19 -47.48 8.01
N LEU A 11 0.54 -46.56 7.37
CA LEU A 11 0.06 -45.82 6.21
C LEU A 11 -0.11 -46.72 4.98
N PHE A 12 0.85 -47.63 4.75
CA PHE A 12 0.81 -48.65 3.70
C PHE A 12 -0.39 -49.60 3.87
N LEU A 13 -0.63 -50.03 5.10
CA LEU A 13 -1.79 -50.86 5.46
C LEU A 13 -3.11 -50.07 5.55
N GLY A 14 -3.06 -48.76 5.33
CA GLY A 14 -4.20 -47.84 5.43
C GLY A 14 -4.73 -47.60 6.85
N ILE A 15 -4.03 -48.09 7.88
CA ILE A 15 -4.39 -47.93 9.30
C ILE A 15 -4.09 -46.50 9.82
N GLY A 16 -3.27 -45.73 9.09
CA GLY A 16 -2.93 -44.35 9.44
C GLY A 16 -4.12 -43.42 9.64
N LYS A 17 -3.92 -42.33 10.41
CA LYS A 17 -4.87 -41.21 10.44
C LYS A 17 -4.67 -40.39 9.18
N HIS A 18 -5.76 -40.13 8.46
CA HIS A 18 -5.81 -39.22 7.31
C HIS A 18 -6.47 -37.91 7.73
N SER A 19 -6.27 -36.84 6.96
CA SER A 19 -7.00 -35.58 7.15
C SER A 19 -8.51 -35.80 6.93
N ASP A 20 -9.33 -34.92 7.49
CA ASP A 20 -10.79 -34.97 7.33
C ASP A 20 -11.19 -34.87 5.85
N TYR A 21 -10.43 -34.08 5.06
CA TYR A 21 -10.59 -33.98 3.62
C TYR A 21 -10.43 -35.32 2.89
N ILE A 22 -9.34 -36.04 3.16
CA ILE A 22 -9.08 -37.34 2.53
C ILE A 22 -10.17 -38.35 2.93
N ASN A 23 -10.64 -38.32 4.18
CA ASN A 23 -11.72 -39.20 4.64
C ASN A 23 -13.04 -38.88 3.91
N GLU A 24 -13.38 -37.60 3.74
CA GLU A 24 -14.56 -37.18 2.98
C GLU A 24 -14.44 -37.54 1.48
N TYR A 25 -13.25 -37.38 0.90
CA TYR A 25 -12.97 -37.77 -0.48
C TYR A 25 -13.19 -39.27 -0.69
N PHE A 26 -12.70 -40.12 0.22
CA PHE A 26 -12.94 -41.56 0.17
C PHE A 26 -14.42 -41.92 0.29
N ASP A 27 -15.17 -41.25 1.15
CA ASP A 27 -16.60 -41.50 1.28
C ASP A 27 -17.37 -41.12 0.02
N LYS A 28 -17.10 -39.93 -0.54
CA LYS A 28 -17.69 -39.49 -1.82
C LYS A 28 -17.35 -40.47 -2.95
N SER A 29 -16.09 -40.93 -3.01
CA SER A 29 -15.66 -41.92 -4.00
C SER A 29 -16.39 -43.26 -3.81
N ASN A 30 -16.50 -43.75 -2.58
CA ASN A 30 -17.18 -45.00 -2.27
C ASN A 30 -18.67 -44.96 -2.63
N ILE A 31 -19.34 -43.83 -2.39
CA ILE A 31 -20.75 -43.64 -2.77
C ILE A 31 -20.92 -43.72 -4.29
N ARG A 32 -20.05 -43.04 -5.06
CA ARG A 32 -20.08 -43.11 -6.52
C ARG A 32 -19.81 -44.53 -7.02
N SER A 33 -18.79 -45.21 -6.49
CA SER A 33 -18.53 -46.61 -6.85
C SER A 33 -19.69 -47.54 -6.49
N SER A 34 -20.35 -47.31 -5.35
CA SER A 34 -21.52 -48.11 -4.92
C SER A 34 -22.66 -47.99 -5.91
N LEU A 35 -22.91 -46.79 -6.47
CA LEU A 35 -23.91 -46.60 -7.53
C LEU A 35 -23.59 -47.42 -8.78
N TYR A 36 -22.36 -47.35 -9.27
CA TYR A 36 -21.97 -48.09 -10.48
C TYR A 36 -22.07 -49.60 -10.27
N VAL A 37 -21.51 -50.13 -9.16
CA VAL A 37 -21.50 -51.58 -8.91
C VAL A 37 -22.92 -52.12 -8.67
N THR A 38 -23.73 -51.44 -7.85
CA THR A 38 -25.11 -51.89 -7.62
C THR A 38 -25.96 -51.81 -8.89
N SER A 39 -25.73 -50.83 -9.78
CA SER A 39 -26.41 -50.78 -11.09
C SER A 39 -26.09 -52.01 -11.94
N VAL A 40 -24.82 -52.39 -12.02
CA VAL A 40 -24.38 -53.58 -12.78
C VAL A 40 -24.98 -54.85 -12.18
N ILE A 41 -24.93 -55.00 -10.85
CA ILE A 41 -25.46 -56.18 -10.16
C ILE A 41 -26.97 -56.29 -10.33
N LEU A 42 -27.72 -55.19 -10.21
CA LEU A 42 -29.17 -55.20 -10.45
C LEU A 42 -29.53 -55.75 -11.83
N VAL A 43 -28.80 -55.34 -12.87
CA VAL A 43 -29.01 -55.85 -14.24
C VAL A 43 -28.65 -57.34 -14.33
N LEU A 44 -27.51 -57.74 -13.77
CA LEU A 44 -27.05 -59.14 -13.80
C LEU A 44 -28.02 -60.07 -13.06
N GLU A 45 -28.49 -59.70 -11.88
CA GLU A 45 -29.41 -60.51 -11.07
C GLU A 45 -30.77 -60.66 -11.76
N LEU A 46 -31.29 -59.58 -12.38
CA LEU A 46 -32.52 -59.67 -13.19
C LEU A 46 -32.36 -60.64 -14.36
N LEU A 47 -31.24 -60.57 -15.08
CA LEU A 47 -30.95 -61.49 -16.18
C LEU A 47 -30.81 -62.95 -15.69
N MET A 48 -30.20 -63.18 -14.53
CA MET A 48 -30.07 -64.52 -13.95
C MET A 48 -31.42 -65.09 -13.52
N ILE A 49 -32.30 -64.28 -12.92
CA ILE A 49 -33.66 -64.68 -12.56
C ILE A 49 -34.48 -65.03 -13.80
N ILE A 50 -34.38 -64.24 -14.87
CA ILE A 50 -35.06 -64.55 -16.14
C ILE A 50 -34.52 -65.86 -16.72
N ASN A 51 -33.20 -66.01 -16.78
CA ASN A 51 -32.55 -67.19 -17.36
C ASN A 51 -32.90 -68.48 -16.60
N ILE A 52 -32.85 -68.46 -15.26
CA ILE A 52 -33.20 -69.66 -14.47
C ILE A 52 -34.68 -70.02 -14.60
N THR A 53 -35.55 -69.01 -14.73
CA THR A 53 -36.99 -69.21 -14.96
C THR A 53 -37.21 -69.86 -16.33
N ILE A 54 -36.60 -69.35 -17.40
CA ILE A 54 -36.70 -69.94 -18.74
C ILE A 54 -36.21 -71.40 -18.74
N ARG A 55 -35.06 -71.67 -18.12
CA ARG A 55 -34.49 -73.03 -18.04
C ARG A 55 -35.39 -74.03 -17.31
N GLN A 56 -36.18 -73.56 -16.34
CA GLN A 56 -37.12 -74.40 -15.59
C GLN A 56 -38.31 -74.86 -16.45
N PHE A 57 -38.68 -74.07 -17.47
CA PHE A 57 -39.78 -74.38 -18.39
C PHE A 57 -39.34 -75.07 -19.69
N SER A 58 -38.04 -75.21 -19.93
CA SER A 58 -37.50 -75.97 -21.08
C SER A 58 -37.35 -77.46 -20.74
N GLU A 59 -37.90 -78.34 -21.57
CA GLU A 59 -37.86 -79.80 -21.35
C GLU A 59 -36.43 -80.36 -21.37
N GLU A 60 -35.53 -79.81 -22.18
CA GLU A 60 -34.14 -80.30 -22.31
C GLU A 60 -33.23 -79.87 -21.15
N THR A 61 -33.53 -78.76 -20.47
CA THR A 61 -32.63 -78.16 -19.47
C THR A 61 -33.18 -78.13 -18.05
N ARG A 62 -34.35 -78.76 -17.83
CA ARG A 62 -35.06 -78.73 -16.55
C ARG A 62 -34.23 -79.39 -15.44
N ARG A 63 -33.98 -78.64 -14.36
CA ARG A 63 -33.32 -79.14 -13.14
C ARG A 63 -34.37 -79.45 -12.05
N SER A 64 -33.93 -80.05 -10.95
CA SER A 64 -34.84 -80.41 -9.84
C SER A 64 -35.53 -79.17 -9.24
N SER A 65 -36.78 -79.32 -8.80
CA SER A 65 -37.55 -78.22 -8.20
C SER A 65 -36.86 -77.61 -6.98
N GLN A 66 -36.16 -78.44 -6.19
CA GLN A 66 -35.34 -77.96 -5.07
C GLN A 66 -34.18 -77.06 -5.53
N TRP A 67 -33.51 -77.42 -6.63
CA TRP A 67 -32.43 -76.59 -7.18
C TRP A 67 -32.95 -75.22 -7.64
N PHE A 68 -34.07 -75.20 -8.35
CA PHE A 68 -34.71 -73.96 -8.82
C PHE A 68 -35.06 -73.01 -7.67
N ILE A 69 -35.76 -73.51 -6.64
CA ILE A 69 -36.19 -72.70 -5.49
C ILE A 69 -35.00 -72.09 -4.76
N ILE A 70 -33.97 -72.89 -4.50
CA ILE A 70 -32.77 -72.43 -3.78
C ILE A 70 -32.07 -71.29 -4.53
N HIS A 71 -31.83 -71.45 -5.84
CA HIS A 71 -31.11 -70.43 -6.62
C HIS A 71 -31.95 -69.17 -6.82
N LEU A 72 -33.26 -69.32 -7.03
CA LEU A 72 -34.18 -68.19 -7.12
C LEU A 72 -34.18 -67.35 -5.84
N ILE A 73 -34.21 -67.99 -4.67
CA ILE A 73 -34.10 -67.30 -3.38
C ILE A 73 -32.76 -66.56 -3.25
N CYS A 74 -31.64 -67.21 -3.61
CA CYS A 74 -30.32 -66.59 -3.56
C CYS A 74 -30.22 -65.33 -4.44
N PHE A 75 -30.69 -65.38 -5.69
CA PHE A 75 -30.69 -64.23 -6.59
C PHE A 75 -31.62 -63.11 -6.11
N ILE A 76 -32.81 -63.44 -5.58
CA ILE A 76 -33.73 -62.44 -5.02
C ILE A 76 -33.11 -61.72 -3.81
N ILE A 77 -32.44 -62.44 -2.91
CA ILE A 77 -31.78 -61.84 -1.74
C ILE A 77 -30.69 -60.86 -2.18
N LEU A 78 -29.85 -61.23 -3.14
CA LEU A 78 -28.79 -60.36 -3.65
C LEU A 78 -29.36 -59.15 -4.39
N LEU A 79 -30.42 -59.33 -5.18
CA LEU A 79 -31.14 -58.26 -5.88
C LEU A 79 -31.72 -57.24 -4.89
N LEU A 80 -32.39 -57.68 -3.83
CA LEU A 80 -32.97 -56.80 -2.80
C LEU A 80 -31.88 -56.03 -2.04
N ALA A 81 -30.78 -56.69 -1.71
CA ALA A 81 -29.64 -56.04 -1.04
C ALA A 81 -28.98 -54.98 -1.95
N ALA A 82 -28.82 -55.28 -3.24
CA ALA A 82 -28.30 -54.33 -4.24
C ALA A 82 -29.24 -53.13 -4.42
N LEU A 83 -30.56 -53.38 -4.46
CA LEU A 83 -31.59 -52.34 -4.62
C LEU A 83 -31.59 -51.38 -3.42
N ALA A 84 -31.52 -51.92 -2.19
CA ALA A 84 -31.47 -51.11 -0.98
C ALA A 84 -30.24 -50.18 -0.95
N LEU A 85 -29.06 -50.70 -1.30
CA LEU A 85 -27.83 -49.92 -1.36
C LEU A 85 -27.87 -48.88 -2.49
N PHE A 86 -28.43 -49.23 -3.66
CA PHE A 86 -28.59 -48.33 -4.80
C PHE A 86 -29.48 -47.13 -4.46
N ILE A 87 -30.68 -47.38 -3.92
CA ILE A 87 -31.62 -46.34 -3.50
C ILE A 87 -30.97 -45.42 -2.47
N TYR A 88 -30.31 -45.97 -1.46
CA TYR A 88 -29.67 -45.16 -0.44
C TYR A 88 -28.53 -44.31 -1.00
N SER A 89 -27.72 -44.88 -1.91
CA SER A 89 -26.62 -44.15 -2.55
C SER A 89 -27.12 -42.98 -3.41
N ILE A 90 -28.26 -43.14 -4.11
CA ILE A 90 -28.91 -42.03 -4.85
C ILE A 90 -29.39 -40.94 -3.89
N ARG A 91 -30.03 -41.32 -2.77
CA ARG A 91 -30.51 -40.36 -1.78
C ARG A 91 -29.36 -39.56 -1.16
N HIS A 92 -28.22 -40.19 -0.93
CA HIS A 92 -27.02 -39.51 -0.42
C HIS A 92 -26.43 -38.54 -1.45
N VAL A 93 -26.33 -38.92 -2.72
CA VAL A 93 -25.85 -38.02 -3.79
C VAL A 93 -26.76 -36.81 -3.96
N LYS A 94 -28.09 -37.00 -3.85
CA LYS A 94 -29.08 -35.91 -3.89
C LYS A 94 -29.20 -35.11 -2.59
N LYS A 95 -28.38 -35.39 -1.56
CA LYS A 95 -28.42 -34.77 -0.23
C LYS A 95 -29.78 -34.88 0.49
N LEU A 96 -30.59 -35.88 0.17
CA LEU A 96 -31.94 -36.10 0.72
C LEU A 96 -31.95 -36.96 2.00
N SER A 97 -30.81 -37.53 2.40
CA SER A 97 -30.63 -38.38 3.60
C SER A 97 -29.17 -38.35 4.03
N ALA A 98 -28.88 -37.87 5.25
CA ALA A 98 -27.54 -37.47 5.68
C ALA A 98 -26.89 -38.38 6.74
N ASN A 99 -27.41 -39.59 6.99
CA ASN A 99 -26.80 -40.45 8.01
C ASN A 99 -25.70 -41.35 7.42
N ARG A 100 -24.44 -40.89 7.55
CA ARG A 100 -23.20 -41.59 7.15
C ARG A 100 -23.12 -43.02 7.71
N ASN A 101 -23.61 -43.25 8.93
CA ASN A 101 -23.53 -44.55 9.60
C ASN A 101 -24.47 -45.58 8.96
N THR A 102 -25.68 -45.16 8.58
CA THR A 102 -26.66 -46.07 7.95
C THR A 102 -26.22 -46.51 6.55
N TRP A 103 -25.60 -45.62 5.77
CA TRP A 103 -24.99 -45.98 4.50
C TRP A 103 -23.84 -46.97 4.69
N ALA A 104 -22.95 -46.69 5.63
CA ALA A 104 -21.82 -47.58 5.93
C ALA A 104 -22.32 -48.98 6.32
N ALA A 105 -23.36 -49.06 7.16
CA ALA A 105 -24.00 -50.31 7.56
C ALA A 105 -24.60 -51.07 6.36
N LEU A 106 -25.40 -50.42 5.51
CA LEU A 106 -25.98 -51.04 4.31
C LEU A 106 -24.92 -51.60 3.37
N ARG A 107 -23.83 -50.86 3.20
CA ARG A 107 -22.68 -51.28 2.39
C ARG A 107 -21.99 -52.53 2.96
N TYR A 108 -21.82 -52.60 4.29
CA TYR A 108 -21.26 -53.80 4.94
C TYR A 108 -22.19 -55.01 4.81
N ILE A 109 -23.50 -54.81 5.02
CA ILE A 109 -24.52 -55.85 4.85
C ILE A 109 -24.47 -56.41 3.43
N PHE A 110 -24.49 -55.53 2.42
CA PHE A 110 -24.41 -55.93 1.02
C PHE A 110 -23.13 -56.72 0.70
N SER A 111 -21.98 -56.28 1.24
CA SER A 111 -20.69 -56.97 1.04
C SER A 111 -20.69 -58.39 1.60
N ILE A 112 -21.30 -58.59 2.78
CA ILE A 112 -21.44 -59.91 3.40
C ILE A 112 -22.37 -60.79 2.56
N VAL A 113 -23.54 -60.26 2.17
CA VAL A 113 -24.52 -60.98 1.34
C VAL A 113 -23.90 -61.44 0.02
N ALA A 114 -23.18 -60.56 -0.68
CA ALA A 114 -22.52 -60.87 -1.95
C ALA A 114 -21.45 -61.97 -1.80
N ILE A 115 -20.64 -61.93 -0.73
CA ILE A 115 -19.61 -62.95 -0.49
C ILE A 115 -20.24 -64.31 -0.12
N VAL A 116 -21.22 -64.33 0.78
CA VAL A 116 -21.92 -65.58 1.15
C VAL A 116 -22.60 -66.20 -0.06
N PHE A 117 -23.28 -65.37 -0.87
CA PHE A 117 -23.85 -65.78 -2.14
C PHE A 117 -22.78 -66.36 -3.07
N GLY A 118 -21.65 -65.65 -3.24
CA GLY A 118 -20.53 -66.09 -4.08
C GLY A 118 -19.95 -67.43 -3.65
N ILE A 119 -19.72 -67.63 -2.35
CA ILE A 119 -19.21 -68.90 -1.78
C ILE A 119 -20.21 -70.03 -2.03
N TYR A 120 -21.50 -69.78 -1.77
CA TYR A 120 -22.54 -70.79 -1.86
C TYR A 120 -22.75 -71.29 -3.29
N ILE A 121 -22.95 -70.38 -4.25
CA ILE A 121 -23.14 -70.74 -5.67
C ILE A 121 -21.89 -71.44 -6.21
N SER A 122 -20.70 -70.90 -5.93
CA SER A 122 -19.44 -71.49 -6.36
C SER A 122 -19.23 -72.91 -5.80
N PHE A 123 -19.69 -73.17 -4.58
CA PHE A 123 -19.62 -74.51 -3.98
C PHE A 123 -20.57 -75.48 -4.69
N LEU A 124 -21.78 -75.04 -5.04
CA LEU A 124 -22.74 -75.85 -5.79
C LEU A 124 -22.25 -76.18 -7.21
N ASP A 125 -21.59 -75.23 -7.87
CA ASP A 125 -20.98 -75.42 -9.19
C ASP A 125 -19.78 -76.39 -9.09
N TYR A 126 -18.94 -76.22 -8.07
CA TYR A 126 -17.81 -77.11 -7.79
C TYR A 126 -18.24 -78.56 -7.55
N LYS A 127 -19.32 -78.79 -6.79
CA LYS A 127 -19.87 -80.13 -6.54
C LYS A 127 -20.26 -80.86 -7.84
N LYS A 128 -20.59 -80.12 -8.90
CA LYS A 128 -20.99 -80.65 -10.21
C LYS A 128 -19.82 -80.77 -11.21
N GLY A 129 -18.62 -80.37 -10.82
CA GLY A 129 -17.48 -80.24 -11.73
C GLY A 129 -17.61 -79.07 -12.71
N GLU A 130 -18.52 -78.13 -12.45
CA GLU A 130 -18.71 -76.90 -13.24
C GLU A 130 -17.71 -75.81 -12.78
N GLN A 131 -17.52 -74.77 -13.60
CA GLN A 131 -16.64 -73.65 -13.26
C GLN A 131 -17.25 -72.76 -12.17
N PHE A 132 -16.47 -72.42 -11.14
CA PHE A 132 -16.94 -71.70 -9.95
C PHE A 132 -16.56 -70.20 -9.95
N ILE A 133 -16.85 -69.48 -11.05
CA ILE A 133 -16.43 -68.08 -11.27
C ILE A 133 -17.19 -67.08 -10.38
N THR A 134 -18.37 -67.45 -9.88
CA THR A 134 -19.27 -66.55 -9.14
C THR A 134 -18.63 -65.93 -7.90
N LEU A 135 -17.83 -66.68 -7.14
CA LEU A 135 -17.09 -66.16 -6.00
C LEU A 135 -16.10 -65.08 -6.45
N MET A 136 -15.36 -65.33 -7.54
CA MET A 136 -14.40 -64.37 -8.07
C MET A 136 -15.09 -63.06 -8.48
N THR A 137 -16.21 -63.16 -9.18
CA THR A 137 -17.00 -62.00 -9.61
C THR A 137 -17.53 -61.20 -8.42
N MET A 138 -18.12 -61.86 -7.42
CA MET A 138 -18.62 -61.18 -6.22
C MET A 138 -17.50 -60.52 -5.41
N THR A 139 -16.36 -61.18 -5.31
CA THR A 139 -15.18 -60.63 -4.65
C THR A 139 -14.65 -59.39 -5.37
N VAL A 140 -14.60 -59.39 -6.71
CA VAL A 140 -14.21 -58.21 -7.51
C VAL A 140 -15.22 -57.07 -7.31
N PHE A 141 -16.52 -57.36 -7.30
CA PHE A 141 -17.53 -56.33 -7.06
C PHE A 141 -17.40 -55.71 -5.67
N VAL A 142 -17.32 -56.52 -4.61
CA VAL A 142 -17.11 -56.03 -3.23
C VAL A 142 -15.84 -55.21 -3.11
N PHE A 143 -14.81 -55.57 -3.88
CA PHE A 143 -13.58 -54.79 -3.96
C PHE A 143 -13.78 -53.42 -4.66
N CYS A 144 -14.46 -53.37 -5.80
CA CYS A 144 -14.59 -52.15 -6.61
C CYS A 144 -15.33 -50.98 -5.93
N PHE A 145 -16.25 -51.22 -4.98
CA PHE A 145 -16.98 -50.14 -4.30
C PHE A 145 -16.62 -49.94 -2.83
N VAL A 146 -15.72 -50.76 -2.29
CA VAL A 146 -15.18 -50.52 -0.98
C VAL A 146 -13.70 -50.22 -1.12
N VAL A 147 -13.39 -48.92 -1.26
CA VAL A 147 -12.04 -48.38 -1.06
C VAL A 147 -11.70 -48.58 0.42
N TRP A 148 -11.37 -49.81 0.79
CA TRP A 148 -10.97 -50.17 2.14
C TRP A 148 -9.53 -49.72 2.38
N ARG A 149 -9.22 -49.57 3.66
CA ARG A 149 -7.84 -49.74 4.14
C ARG A 149 -7.39 -51.16 3.73
N PRO A 150 -6.27 -51.33 3.03
CA PRO A 150 -5.85 -52.62 2.46
C PRO A 150 -5.95 -53.83 3.40
N VAL A 151 -5.77 -53.62 4.71
CA VAL A 151 -5.91 -54.65 5.77
C VAL A 151 -7.26 -55.34 5.77
N TYR A 152 -8.35 -54.60 5.61
CA TYR A 152 -9.66 -55.22 5.64
C TYR A 152 -9.98 -55.97 4.35
N SER A 153 -9.49 -55.49 3.21
CA SER A 153 -9.53 -56.25 1.96
C SER A 153 -8.77 -57.56 2.11
N ILE A 154 -7.57 -57.54 2.71
CA ILE A 154 -6.79 -58.75 3.00
C ILE A 154 -7.59 -59.72 3.88
N LEU A 155 -8.17 -59.24 4.97
CA LEU A 155 -8.95 -60.08 5.89
C LEU A 155 -10.20 -60.67 5.22
N LEU A 156 -10.96 -59.85 4.48
CA LEU A 156 -12.19 -60.27 3.82
C LEU A 156 -11.91 -61.30 2.71
N LEU A 157 -10.87 -61.07 1.91
CA LEU A 157 -10.41 -62.02 0.90
C LEU A 157 -9.93 -63.31 1.56
N ALA A 158 -9.12 -63.23 2.61
CA ALA A 158 -8.60 -64.41 3.29
C ALA A 158 -9.73 -65.26 3.88
N VAL A 159 -10.71 -64.63 4.54
CA VAL A 159 -11.86 -65.32 5.13
C VAL A 159 -12.76 -65.94 4.06
N SER A 160 -13.06 -65.23 2.97
CA SER A 160 -13.93 -65.74 1.90
C SER A 160 -13.33 -66.93 1.17
N TYR A 161 -12.05 -66.85 0.80
CA TYR A 161 -11.34 -67.96 0.16
C TYR A 161 -11.15 -69.14 1.12
N ALA A 162 -10.78 -68.89 2.39
CA ALA A 162 -10.66 -69.95 3.39
C ALA A 162 -12.00 -70.67 3.62
N GLY A 163 -13.10 -69.92 3.72
CA GLY A 163 -14.45 -70.49 3.85
C GLY A 163 -14.81 -71.38 2.65
N PHE A 164 -14.53 -70.93 1.43
CA PHE A 164 -14.73 -71.74 0.23
C PHE A 164 -13.87 -73.02 0.24
N PHE A 165 -12.58 -72.94 0.59
CA PHE A 165 -11.69 -74.10 0.66
C PHE A 165 -12.11 -75.12 1.71
N ILE A 166 -12.54 -74.66 2.89
CA ILE A 166 -13.04 -75.53 3.96
C ILE A 166 -14.27 -76.29 3.46
N LEU A 167 -15.23 -75.59 2.84
CA LEU A 167 -16.43 -76.21 2.28
C LEU A 167 -16.09 -77.24 1.20
N CYS A 168 -15.18 -76.92 0.27
CA CYS A 168 -14.76 -77.87 -0.76
C CYS A 168 -14.09 -79.11 -0.16
N ASN A 169 -13.16 -78.95 0.78
CA ASN A 169 -12.42 -80.07 1.38
C ASN A 169 -13.30 -81.04 2.20
N ILE A 170 -14.43 -80.58 2.75
CA ILE A 170 -15.38 -81.45 3.46
C ILE A 170 -16.06 -82.43 2.51
N PHE A 171 -16.32 -82.03 1.25
CA PHE A 171 -17.10 -82.83 0.30
C PHE A 171 -16.25 -83.53 -0.76
N LEU A 172 -15.31 -82.81 -1.38
CA LEU A 172 -14.42 -83.33 -2.42
C LEU A 172 -13.10 -82.55 -2.40
N PRO A 173 -11.97 -83.15 -1.98
CA PRO A 173 -10.71 -82.43 -1.84
C PRO A 173 -10.29 -81.77 -3.15
N ALA A 174 -10.02 -80.47 -3.09
CA ALA A 174 -9.64 -79.70 -4.26
C ALA A 174 -8.33 -80.21 -4.86
N THR A 175 -8.31 -80.35 -6.19
CA THR A 175 -7.10 -80.72 -6.94
C THR A 175 -6.00 -79.68 -6.72
N TYR A 176 -4.74 -80.10 -6.91
CA TYR A 176 -3.61 -79.19 -6.81
C TYR A 176 -3.75 -77.99 -7.77
N ALA A 177 -4.19 -78.24 -9.01
CA ALA A 177 -4.43 -77.19 -10.01
C ALA A 177 -5.48 -76.17 -9.54
N THR A 178 -6.59 -76.63 -8.96
CA THR A 178 -7.65 -75.76 -8.40
C THR A 178 -7.12 -74.87 -7.27
N LYS A 179 -6.30 -75.42 -6.37
CA LYS A 179 -5.68 -74.67 -5.26
C LYS A 179 -4.74 -73.58 -5.79
N VAL A 180 -3.93 -73.89 -6.80
CA VAL A 180 -3.00 -72.93 -7.43
C VAL A 180 -3.76 -71.81 -8.13
N ASN A 181 -4.75 -72.13 -8.96
CA ASN A 181 -5.54 -71.12 -9.68
C ASN A 181 -6.27 -70.16 -8.73
N LEU A 182 -6.88 -70.67 -7.66
CA LEU A 182 -7.52 -69.85 -6.64
C LEU A 182 -6.52 -68.95 -5.91
N SER A 183 -5.32 -69.45 -5.62
CA SER A 183 -4.26 -68.68 -4.97
C SER A 183 -3.77 -67.55 -5.87
N ILE A 184 -3.62 -67.80 -7.17
CA ILE A 184 -3.24 -66.76 -8.16
C ILE A 184 -4.30 -65.66 -8.20
N VAL A 185 -5.58 -66.02 -8.33
CA VAL A 185 -6.66 -65.02 -8.38
C VAL A 185 -6.75 -64.23 -7.08
N PHE A 186 -6.60 -64.87 -5.92
CA PHE A 186 -6.54 -64.20 -4.62
C PHE A 186 -5.43 -63.14 -4.60
N VAL A 187 -4.21 -63.49 -5.04
CA VAL A 187 -3.08 -62.55 -5.11
C VAL A 187 -3.36 -61.42 -6.10
N SER A 188 -3.93 -61.72 -7.28
CA SER A 188 -4.27 -60.70 -8.29
C SER A 188 -5.27 -59.67 -7.76
N ILE A 189 -6.36 -60.12 -7.13
CA ILE A 189 -7.38 -59.22 -6.56
C ILE A 189 -6.79 -58.40 -5.41
N LEU A 190 -5.94 -59.01 -4.57
CA LEU A 190 -5.26 -58.31 -3.50
C LEU A 190 -4.32 -57.22 -4.02
N MET A 191 -3.55 -57.49 -5.07
CA MET A 191 -2.66 -56.51 -5.70
C MET A 191 -3.46 -55.36 -6.31
N SER A 192 -4.56 -55.65 -7.02
CA SER A 192 -5.49 -54.63 -7.52
C SER A 192 -6.04 -53.78 -6.38
N ALA A 193 -6.30 -54.36 -5.20
CA ALA A 193 -6.80 -53.65 -4.05
C ALA A 193 -5.82 -52.67 -3.42
N ILE A 194 -4.59 -53.12 -3.23
CA ILE A 194 -3.52 -52.25 -2.74
C ILE A 194 -3.29 -51.11 -3.75
N ASN A 195 -3.27 -51.41 -5.05
CA ASN A 195 -3.05 -50.40 -6.09
C ASN A 195 -4.19 -49.36 -6.14
N ALA A 196 -5.45 -49.79 -6.15
CA ALA A 196 -6.59 -48.87 -6.19
C ALA A 196 -6.66 -47.95 -4.96
N TYR A 197 -6.37 -48.49 -3.76
CA TYR A 197 -6.28 -47.68 -2.54
C TYR A 197 -5.17 -46.62 -2.66
N HIS A 198 -3.97 -47.01 -3.08
CA HIS A 198 -2.86 -46.07 -3.22
C HIS A 198 -3.09 -45.02 -4.31
N GLN A 199 -3.71 -45.41 -5.43
CA GLN A 199 -4.10 -44.46 -6.48
C GLN A 199 -5.10 -43.44 -5.95
N LYS A 200 -6.15 -43.89 -5.24
CA LYS A 200 -7.15 -42.99 -4.65
C LYS A 200 -6.57 -42.09 -3.57
N LEU A 201 -5.66 -42.59 -2.74
CA LEU A 201 -4.96 -41.78 -1.74
C LEU A 201 -4.11 -40.68 -2.39
N LYS A 202 -3.38 -41.00 -3.47
CA LYS A 202 -2.59 -40.01 -4.22
C LYS A 202 -3.47 -38.95 -4.87
N GLU A 203 -4.60 -39.35 -5.45
CA GLU A 203 -5.59 -38.41 -6.00
C GLU A 203 -6.13 -37.47 -4.92
N ALA A 204 -6.57 -38.00 -3.78
CA ALA A 204 -7.08 -37.21 -2.66
C ALA A 204 -6.04 -36.20 -2.12
N GLN A 205 -4.79 -36.64 -1.96
CA GLN A 205 -3.69 -35.76 -1.51
C GLN A 205 -3.36 -34.66 -2.53
N LYS A 206 -3.50 -34.94 -3.83
CA LYS A 206 -3.28 -33.93 -4.88
C LYS A 206 -4.39 -32.89 -4.86
N ASP A 207 -5.65 -33.33 -4.70
CA ASP A 207 -6.82 -32.46 -4.66
C ASP A 207 -6.80 -31.55 -3.42
N GLU A 208 -6.46 -32.09 -2.25
CA GLU A 208 -6.29 -31.33 -1.00
C GLU A 208 -5.25 -30.21 -1.15
N LYS A 209 -4.10 -30.52 -1.78
CA LYS A 209 -3.05 -29.54 -2.04
C LYS A 209 -3.49 -28.48 -3.04
N LEU A 210 -4.25 -28.87 -4.06
CA LEU A 210 -4.77 -27.94 -5.07
C LEU A 210 -5.77 -26.96 -4.44
N GLU A 211 -6.69 -27.45 -3.63
CA GLU A 211 -7.66 -26.62 -2.91
C GLU A 211 -6.98 -25.68 -1.91
N HIS A 212 -5.97 -26.18 -1.17
CA HIS A 212 -5.17 -25.34 -0.30
C HIS A 212 -4.43 -24.23 -1.05
N ALA A 213 -3.81 -24.56 -2.19
CA ALA A 213 -3.14 -23.59 -3.04
C ALA A 213 -4.11 -22.55 -3.62
N GLN A 214 -5.30 -22.97 -4.07
CA GLN A 214 -6.36 -22.06 -4.53
C GLN A 214 -6.82 -21.11 -3.43
N ASN A 215 -7.02 -21.61 -2.21
CA ASN A 215 -7.39 -20.78 -1.07
C ASN A 215 -6.30 -19.75 -0.72
N ILE A 216 -5.02 -20.12 -0.81
CA ILE A 216 -3.90 -19.19 -0.63
C ILE A 216 -3.90 -18.13 -1.74
N LEU A 217 -4.05 -18.53 -3.00
CA LEU A 217 -4.08 -17.60 -4.14
C LEU A 217 -5.25 -16.62 -4.04
N LEU A 218 -6.44 -17.09 -3.63
CA LEU A 218 -7.59 -16.23 -3.39
C LEU A 218 -7.31 -15.20 -2.28
N LYS A 219 -6.70 -15.63 -1.16
CA LYS A 219 -6.30 -14.71 -0.10
C LYS A 219 -5.30 -13.67 -0.59
N LEU A 220 -4.25 -14.08 -1.28
CA LEU A 220 -3.24 -13.16 -1.84
C LEU A 220 -3.83 -12.20 -2.89
N SER A 221 -4.84 -12.65 -3.64
CA SER A 221 -5.54 -11.82 -4.62
C SER A 221 -6.41 -10.74 -3.98
N ILE A 222 -6.82 -10.89 -2.71
CA ILE A 222 -7.82 -10.03 -2.07
C ILE A 222 -7.22 -9.19 -0.93
N SER A 223 -6.37 -9.79 -0.10
CA SER A 223 -5.84 -9.18 1.13
C SER A 223 -4.35 -8.88 1.05
N ASP A 224 -3.94 -7.82 1.74
CA ASP A 224 -2.54 -7.50 2.01
C ASP A 224 -1.96 -8.42 3.11
N GLU A 225 -0.73 -8.91 2.92
CA GLU A 225 -0.12 -9.91 3.80
C GLU A 225 0.24 -9.35 5.18
N VAL A 226 0.59 -8.07 5.25
CA VAL A 226 1.02 -7.42 6.50
C VAL A 226 -0.20 -7.04 7.33
N THR A 227 -1.16 -6.36 6.74
CA THR A 227 -2.28 -5.73 7.46
C THR A 227 -3.52 -6.61 7.55
N GLY A 228 -3.69 -7.57 6.64
CA GLY A 228 -4.87 -8.45 6.58
C GLY A 228 -6.14 -7.81 6.02
N ILE A 229 -6.15 -6.49 5.78
CA ILE A 229 -7.22 -5.79 5.06
C ILE A 229 -7.04 -5.95 3.55
N ALA A 230 -7.91 -5.33 2.73
CA ALA A 230 -7.83 -5.48 1.30
C ALA A 230 -6.51 -4.96 0.72
N ASN A 231 -6.07 -5.57 -0.38
CA ASN A 231 -4.99 -5.03 -1.21
C ASN A 231 -5.57 -4.05 -2.26
N MET A 232 -4.69 -3.34 -2.97
CA MET A 232 -5.10 -2.37 -3.99
C MET A 232 -5.84 -2.97 -5.19
N HIS A 233 -5.60 -4.23 -5.54
CA HIS A 233 -6.31 -4.88 -6.64
C HIS A 233 -7.79 -5.07 -6.29
N TYR A 234 -8.08 -5.59 -5.10
CA TYR A 234 -9.44 -5.73 -4.60
C TYR A 234 -10.11 -4.38 -4.38
N PHE A 235 -9.41 -3.40 -3.79
CA PHE A 235 -9.92 -2.05 -3.59
C PHE A 235 -10.42 -1.43 -4.90
N ARG A 236 -9.60 -1.45 -5.95
CA ARG A 236 -9.95 -0.85 -7.25
C ARG A 236 -11.14 -1.54 -7.89
N SER A 237 -11.21 -2.87 -7.78
CA SER A 237 -12.32 -3.66 -8.34
C SER A 237 -13.63 -3.32 -7.63
N GLN A 238 -13.64 -3.34 -6.29
CA GLN A 238 -14.85 -3.00 -5.50
C GLN A 238 -15.22 -1.51 -5.62
N ALA A 239 -14.24 -0.61 -5.70
CA ALA A 239 -14.49 0.81 -5.89
C ALA A 239 -15.16 1.08 -7.25
N LEU A 240 -14.68 0.43 -8.32
CA LEU A 240 -15.28 0.56 -9.64
C LEU A 240 -16.73 0.03 -9.66
N GLU A 241 -16.98 -1.12 -9.04
CA GLU A 241 -18.34 -1.66 -8.87
C GLU A 241 -19.25 -0.67 -8.13
N LEU A 242 -18.78 -0.10 -7.00
CA LEU A 242 -19.54 0.84 -6.19
C LEU A 242 -19.83 2.15 -6.92
N MET A 243 -18.88 2.67 -7.70
CA MET A 243 -19.05 3.90 -8.49
C MET A 243 -20.04 3.71 -9.65
N HIS A 244 -20.09 2.50 -10.23
CA HIS A 244 -21.04 2.17 -11.31
C HIS A 244 -22.45 1.81 -10.82
N ASP A 245 -22.62 1.49 -9.54
CA ASP A 245 -23.93 1.19 -8.96
C ASP A 245 -24.88 2.40 -9.05
N LYS A 246 -26.01 2.23 -9.75
CA LYS A 246 -27.02 3.29 -9.94
C LYS A 246 -27.77 3.67 -8.67
N SER A 247 -27.75 2.81 -7.64
CA SER A 247 -28.35 3.09 -6.34
C SER A 247 -27.49 4.02 -5.47
N VAL A 248 -26.21 4.19 -5.81
CA VAL A 248 -25.25 5.01 -5.06
C VAL A 248 -25.18 6.42 -5.67
N ASP A 249 -25.30 7.43 -4.82
CA ASP A 249 -25.04 8.82 -5.19
C ASP A 249 -23.52 9.05 -5.22
N ILE A 250 -22.99 9.31 -6.42
CA ILE A 250 -21.54 9.49 -6.65
C ILE A 250 -21.00 10.69 -5.87
N ASN A 251 -21.81 11.74 -5.67
CA ASN A 251 -21.40 12.95 -4.98
C ASN A 251 -21.16 12.73 -3.48
N LYS A 252 -21.69 11.63 -2.94
CA LYS A 252 -21.46 11.22 -1.55
C LYS A 252 -20.29 10.28 -1.40
N LEU A 253 -19.67 9.81 -2.49
CA LEU A 253 -18.46 9.01 -2.38
C LEU A 253 -17.26 9.91 -2.19
N ILE A 254 -16.38 9.51 -1.29
CA ILE A 254 -15.11 10.18 -1.09
C ILE A 254 -13.99 9.16 -0.96
N PHE A 255 -12.91 9.42 -1.68
CA PHE A 255 -11.66 8.70 -1.55
C PHE A 255 -10.79 9.44 -0.54
N LEU A 256 -10.26 8.72 0.43
CA LEU A 256 -9.29 9.20 1.40
C LEU A 256 -7.97 8.48 1.15
N PHE A 257 -6.88 9.22 1.15
CA PHE A 257 -5.52 8.72 1.18
C PHE A 257 -4.89 9.13 2.51
N LEU A 258 -4.42 8.16 3.28
CA LEU A 258 -3.91 8.34 4.63
C LEU A 258 -2.41 8.03 4.65
N ASP A 259 -1.60 8.94 5.17
CA ASP A 259 -0.15 8.83 5.32
C ASP A 259 0.25 8.99 6.80
N ILE A 260 0.96 8.00 7.34
CA ILE A 260 1.37 7.99 8.76
C ILE A 260 2.72 8.67 8.92
N GLU A 261 2.72 9.86 9.50
CA GLU A 261 3.96 10.62 9.69
C GLU A 261 4.88 9.95 10.71
N ASN A 262 6.20 10.05 10.45
CA ASN A 262 7.27 9.51 11.28
C ASN A 262 7.26 7.97 11.42
N PHE A 263 6.55 7.24 10.56
CA PHE A 263 6.58 5.77 10.56
C PHE A 263 7.98 5.19 10.30
N LYS A 264 8.79 5.86 9.46
CA LYS A 264 10.20 5.49 9.26
C LYS A 264 10.99 5.50 10.58
N ILE A 265 10.79 6.52 11.42
CA ILE A 265 11.45 6.64 12.73
C ILE A 265 10.99 5.51 13.67
N LEU A 266 9.72 5.10 13.58
CA LEU A 266 9.21 3.93 14.32
C LEU A 266 9.95 2.65 13.91
N ASN A 267 10.13 2.41 12.61
CA ASN A 267 10.90 1.27 12.13
C ASN A 267 12.38 1.33 12.55
N GLU A 268 12.99 2.52 12.55
CA GLU A 268 14.38 2.71 12.97
C GLU A 268 14.57 2.46 14.48
N LYS A 269 13.61 2.89 15.32
CA LYS A 269 13.68 2.75 16.79
C LYS A 269 13.29 1.35 17.28
N TYR A 270 12.27 0.72 16.70
CA TYR A 270 11.67 -0.51 17.21
C TYR A 270 11.80 -1.72 16.26
N GLY A 271 12.29 -1.50 15.03
CA GLY A 271 12.45 -2.54 14.01
C GLY A 271 11.19 -2.82 13.19
N PHE A 272 11.38 -3.41 12.01
CA PHE A 272 10.30 -3.69 11.04
C PHE A 272 9.19 -4.62 11.57
N TRP A 273 9.52 -5.55 12.47
CA TRP A 273 8.51 -6.45 13.03
C TRP A 273 7.48 -5.70 13.88
N GLU A 274 7.93 -4.75 14.69
CA GLU A 274 7.05 -3.88 15.49
C GLU A 274 6.29 -2.91 14.58
N GLY A 275 6.92 -2.39 13.53
CA GLY A 275 6.25 -1.62 12.48
C GLY A 275 5.09 -2.38 11.83
N ASN A 276 5.28 -3.65 11.50
CA ASN A 276 4.20 -4.50 10.97
C ASN A 276 3.05 -4.70 11.97
N ILE A 277 3.36 -4.82 13.27
CA ILE A 277 2.32 -4.88 14.32
C ILE A 277 1.55 -3.58 14.41
N PHE A 278 2.25 -2.45 14.33
CA PHE A 278 1.62 -1.13 14.29
C PHE A 278 0.68 -1.01 13.08
N LEU A 279 1.12 -1.38 11.88
CA LEU A 279 0.29 -1.34 10.67
C LEU A 279 -0.97 -2.21 10.80
N LYS A 280 -0.87 -3.40 11.41
CA LYS A 280 -2.04 -4.24 11.73
C LYS A 280 -3.03 -3.53 12.67
N LYS A 281 -2.54 -2.97 13.78
CA LYS A 281 -3.37 -2.23 14.74
C LYS A 281 -4.05 -1.02 14.09
N PHE A 282 -3.33 -0.32 13.22
CA PHE A 282 -3.87 0.80 12.46
C PHE A 282 -4.96 0.34 11.48
N ALA A 283 -4.74 -0.76 10.77
CA ALA A 283 -5.74 -1.35 9.88
C ALA A 283 -7.02 -1.78 10.64
N ASP A 284 -6.87 -2.41 11.80
CA ASP A 284 -8.00 -2.77 12.68
C ASP A 284 -8.78 -1.52 13.13
N MET A 285 -8.06 -0.44 13.47
CA MET A 285 -8.68 0.83 13.84
C MET A 285 -9.48 1.43 12.68
N LEU A 286 -8.92 1.43 11.46
CA LEU A 286 -9.64 1.87 10.27
C LEU A 286 -10.91 1.04 10.07
N GLY A 287 -10.85 -0.28 10.23
CA GLY A 287 -12.01 -1.17 10.13
C GLY A 287 -13.13 -0.85 11.12
N ILE A 288 -12.79 -0.37 12.32
CA ILE A 288 -13.77 0.05 13.33
C ILE A 288 -14.40 1.41 12.96
N VAL A 289 -13.57 2.37 12.54
CA VAL A 289 -14.01 3.75 12.26
C VAL A 289 -14.79 3.84 10.93
N PHE A 290 -14.41 3.03 9.95
CA PHE A 290 -14.96 3.02 8.59
C PHE A 290 -15.67 1.70 8.26
N LYS A 291 -16.51 1.21 9.19
CA LYS A 291 -17.16 -0.12 9.12
C LYS A 291 -17.86 -0.45 7.79
N ASP A 292 -18.50 0.53 7.15
CA ASP A 292 -19.26 0.35 5.89
C ASP A 292 -18.51 0.85 4.66
N SER A 293 -17.17 0.94 4.75
CA SER A 293 -16.30 1.49 3.71
C SER A 293 -15.37 0.43 3.14
N ILE A 294 -14.85 0.68 1.95
CA ILE A 294 -13.80 -0.16 1.37
C ILE A 294 -12.47 0.40 1.85
N ILE A 295 -11.67 -0.41 2.56
CA ILE A 295 -10.40 -0.01 3.16
C ILE A 295 -9.31 -0.91 2.61
N ALA A 296 -8.21 -0.34 2.14
CA ALA A 296 -7.07 -1.12 1.68
C ALA A 296 -5.73 -0.52 2.11
N HIS A 297 -4.76 -1.40 2.24
CA HIS A 297 -3.37 -1.02 2.38
C HIS A 297 -2.82 -0.67 0.99
N PHE A 298 -2.34 0.55 0.82
CA PHE A 298 -1.82 1.03 -0.46
C PHE A 298 -0.36 0.59 -0.63
N SER A 299 0.51 1.01 0.29
CA SER A 299 1.92 0.60 0.39
C SER A 299 2.59 1.26 1.60
N ASN A 300 3.57 0.59 2.22
CA ASN A 300 4.36 1.12 3.34
C ASN A 300 3.50 1.57 4.54
N ASP A 301 3.40 2.88 4.74
CA ASP A 301 2.63 3.60 5.75
C ASP A 301 1.32 4.17 5.20
N ASN A 302 0.96 3.85 3.96
CA ASN A 302 -0.15 4.48 3.26
C ASN A 302 -1.38 3.57 3.18
N PHE A 303 -2.54 4.14 3.46
CA PHE A 303 -3.83 3.47 3.41
C PHE A 303 -4.82 4.26 2.55
N VAL A 304 -5.77 3.55 1.95
CA VAL A 304 -6.87 4.16 1.20
C VAL A 304 -8.21 3.73 1.74
N VAL A 305 -9.15 4.67 1.77
CA VAL A 305 -10.53 4.43 2.19
C VAL A 305 -11.47 5.01 1.14
N LEU A 306 -12.45 4.23 0.70
CA LEU A 306 -13.60 4.72 -0.06
C LEU A 306 -14.85 4.60 0.83
N THR A 307 -15.40 5.75 1.21
CA THR A 307 -16.52 5.84 2.15
C THR A 307 -17.65 6.71 1.60
N LYS A 308 -18.84 6.57 2.20
CA LYS A 308 -19.96 7.47 1.98
C LYS A 308 -19.85 8.61 3.00
N ASP A 309 -19.84 9.83 2.50
CA ASP A 309 -19.52 11.09 3.16
C ASP A 309 -20.44 11.39 4.35
N GLU A 310 -20.08 10.86 5.52
CA GLU A 310 -20.70 11.19 6.80
C GLU A 310 -19.59 11.38 7.85
N ALA A 311 -19.51 12.60 8.40
CA ALA A 311 -18.67 12.97 9.54
C ALA A 311 -17.18 12.59 9.43
N ILE A 312 -16.57 12.84 8.27
CA ILE A 312 -15.15 12.50 7.99
C ILE A 312 -14.24 13.10 9.06
N GLU A 313 -14.41 14.38 9.38
CA GLU A 313 -13.53 15.07 10.33
C GLU A 313 -13.61 14.46 11.74
N GLU A 314 -14.81 14.06 12.20
CA GLU A 314 -14.99 13.35 13.49
C GLU A 314 -14.33 11.96 13.48
N LYS A 315 -14.46 11.23 12.37
CA LYS A 315 -13.81 9.93 12.16
C LYS A 315 -12.28 10.07 12.19
N LEU A 316 -11.73 11.06 11.49
CA LEU A 316 -10.30 11.35 11.48
C LEU A 316 -9.80 11.79 12.87
N ASN A 317 -10.54 12.63 13.57
CA ASN A 317 -10.22 13.01 14.96
C ASN A 317 -10.22 11.82 15.92
N THR A 318 -11.08 10.83 15.68
CA THR A 318 -11.09 9.57 16.44
C THR A 318 -9.84 8.74 16.16
N ILE A 319 -9.45 8.61 14.89
CA ILE A 319 -8.22 7.91 14.50
C ILE A 319 -6.99 8.58 15.12
N ARG A 320 -6.91 9.91 15.08
CA ARG A 320 -5.79 10.67 15.68
C ARG A 320 -5.68 10.48 17.18
N ARG A 321 -6.79 10.55 17.91
CA ARG A 321 -6.81 10.28 19.36
C ARG A 321 -6.35 8.85 19.67
N ASN A 322 -6.79 7.89 18.88
CA ASN A 322 -6.40 6.49 19.05
C ASN A 322 -4.92 6.26 18.70
N LEU A 323 -4.38 6.93 17.67
CA LEU A 323 -2.95 6.91 17.34
C LEU A 323 -2.10 7.43 18.49
N LEU A 324 -2.47 8.57 19.09
CA LEU A 324 -1.79 9.14 20.26
C LEU A 324 -1.85 8.23 21.49
N SER A 325 -2.89 7.39 21.60
CA SER A 325 -3.02 6.41 22.69
C SER A 325 -2.16 5.16 22.51
N MET A 326 -1.57 4.96 21.33
CA MET A 326 -0.60 3.89 21.12
C MET A 326 0.70 4.28 21.83
N ASN A 327 1.08 3.54 22.88
CA ASN A 327 2.25 3.78 23.74
C ASN A 327 3.61 3.66 23.00
N TYR A 328 3.84 4.49 21.98
CA TYR A 328 5.14 4.67 21.33
C TYR A 328 5.72 6.00 21.80
N ASP A 329 7.00 6.00 22.13
CA ASP A 329 7.76 7.22 22.49
C ASP A 329 8.22 7.92 21.20
N ILE A 330 7.26 8.20 20.32
CA ILE A 330 7.39 8.83 19.00
C ILE A 330 6.11 9.62 18.76
N ASN A 331 6.26 10.87 18.31
CA ASN A 331 5.12 11.67 17.86
C ASN A 331 4.66 11.18 16.48
N LEU A 332 3.73 10.23 16.46
CA LEU A 332 3.11 9.73 15.23
C LEU A 332 1.98 10.66 14.81
N GLY A 333 2.05 11.16 13.58
CA GLY A 333 1.03 12.01 12.96
C GLY A 333 0.24 11.25 11.90
N LEU A 334 -0.86 11.85 11.44
CA LEU A 334 -1.66 11.31 10.34
C LEU A 334 -2.04 12.44 9.39
N LYS A 335 -1.54 12.37 8.16
CA LYS A 335 -2.01 13.23 7.07
C LYS A 335 -3.08 12.51 6.28
N VAL A 336 -4.11 13.25 5.90
CA VAL A 336 -5.21 12.71 5.10
C VAL A 336 -5.52 13.64 3.94
N GLY A 337 -5.33 13.15 2.73
CA GLY A 337 -5.84 13.79 1.53
C GLY A 337 -7.16 13.17 1.11
N SER A 338 -8.07 13.96 0.53
CA SER A 338 -9.34 13.44 0.02
C SER A 338 -9.65 13.90 -1.39
N TYR A 339 -10.50 13.15 -2.08
CA TYR A 339 -11.02 13.51 -3.40
C TYR A 339 -12.44 12.96 -3.58
N ARG A 340 -13.34 13.82 -4.07
CA ARG A 340 -14.69 13.42 -4.49
C ARG A 340 -14.72 13.26 -6.01
N PRO A 341 -15.08 12.07 -6.54
CA PRO A 341 -15.22 11.87 -7.98
C PRO A 341 -16.37 12.72 -8.52
N ARG A 342 -16.13 13.43 -9.63
CA ARG A 342 -17.12 14.33 -10.25
C ARG A 342 -18.20 13.60 -11.04
N ASP A 343 -17.85 12.42 -11.54
CA ASP A 343 -18.71 11.60 -12.37
C ASP A 343 -18.39 10.11 -12.17
N ARG A 344 -19.16 9.26 -12.85
CA ARG A 344 -19.02 7.80 -12.81
C ARG A 344 -17.96 7.29 -13.79
N GLU A 345 -17.41 8.14 -14.67
CA GLU A 345 -16.37 7.77 -15.64
C GLU A 345 -14.98 7.86 -15.02
N CYS A 346 -14.83 8.60 -13.92
CA CYS A 346 -13.61 8.68 -13.13
C CYS A 346 -13.14 7.27 -12.71
N LEU A 347 -11.90 6.93 -13.05
CA LEU A 347 -11.31 5.66 -12.64
C LEU A 347 -10.87 5.74 -11.17
N PRO A 348 -11.08 4.67 -10.35
CA PRO A 348 -10.61 4.65 -8.96
C PRO A 348 -9.11 4.94 -8.79
N VAL A 349 -8.29 4.59 -9.79
CA VAL A 349 -6.85 4.90 -9.79
C VAL A 349 -6.61 6.41 -9.77
N ILE A 350 -7.31 7.15 -10.65
CA ILE A 350 -7.21 8.60 -10.75
C ILE A 350 -7.73 9.25 -9.46
N ALA A 351 -8.83 8.75 -8.92
CA ALA A 351 -9.39 9.23 -7.66
C ALA A 351 -8.43 9.06 -6.48
N CYS A 352 -7.76 7.90 -6.38
CA CYS A 352 -6.70 7.67 -5.40
C CYS A 352 -5.50 8.60 -5.60
N ASP A 353 -5.10 8.86 -6.85
CA ASP A 353 -3.99 9.76 -7.14
C ASP A 353 -4.30 11.20 -6.71
N HIS A 354 -5.49 11.71 -7.01
CA HIS A 354 -5.94 13.03 -6.55
C HIS A 354 -5.98 13.14 -5.02
N ALA A 355 -6.56 12.14 -4.33
CA ALA A 355 -6.53 12.10 -2.87
C ALA A 355 -5.09 12.06 -2.32
N ARG A 356 -4.19 11.31 -2.97
CA ARG A 356 -2.77 11.27 -2.61
C ARG A 356 -2.09 12.62 -2.80
N TYR A 357 -2.38 13.32 -3.90
CA TYR A 357 -1.85 14.67 -4.15
C TYR A 357 -2.27 15.66 -3.06
N ALA A 358 -3.54 15.64 -2.65
CA ALA A 358 -4.02 16.45 -1.53
C ALA A 358 -3.36 16.06 -0.20
N CYS A 359 -3.05 14.78 0.01
CA CYS A 359 -2.35 14.34 1.21
C CYS A 359 -0.93 14.92 1.29
N TYR A 360 -0.22 14.94 0.17
CA TYR A 360 1.15 15.45 0.10
C TYR A 360 1.25 16.97 0.00
N SER A 361 0.19 17.68 -0.37
CA SER A 361 0.16 19.16 -0.32
C SER A 361 0.15 19.70 1.11
N ILE A 362 -0.20 18.86 2.10
CA ILE A 362 -0.21 19.22 3.52
C ILE A 362 1.21 19.51 4.05
N LYS A 363 1.51 20.81 4.23
CA LYS A 363 2.77 21.27 4.82
C LYS A 363 2.72 21.20 6.35
N LYS A 364 3.83 20.74 6.97
CA LYS A 364 4.00 20.59 8.43
C LYS A 364 3.75 21.87 9.28
N ARG A 365 3.79 23.05 8.66
CA ARG A 365 3.64 24.35 9.36
C ARG A 365 2.19 24.71 9.67
N TYR A 366 1.25 24.24 8.87
CA TYR A 366 -0.17 24.51 9.10
C TYR A 366 -0.72 23.35 9.93
N LYS A 367 -1.44 23.64 11.03
CA LYS A 367 -2.10 22.63 11.88
C LYS A 367 -3.26 21.89 11.16
N HIS A 368 -3.22 21.84 9.83
CA HIS A 368 -4.16 21.11 9.01
C HIS A 368 -3.48 19.83 8.58
N ASP A 369 -4.07 18.72 9.01
CA ASP A 369 -3.67 17.34 8.78
C ASP A 369 -4.72 16.62 7.92
N TYR A 370 -5.65 17.39 7.35
CA TYR A 370 -6.65 16.99 6.37
C TYR A 370 -6.70 18.03 5.25
N CYS A 371 -6.76 17.59 4.00
CA CYS A 371 -6.85 18.45 2.83
C CYS A 371 -7.66 17.77 1.73
N GLU A 372 -8.58 18.49 1.10
CA GLU A 372 -9.35 17.97 -0.03
C GLU A 372 -8.77 18.49 -1.34
N TYR A 373 -8.62 17.60 -2.32
CA TYR A 373 -8.08 17.93 -3.61
C TYR A 373 -8.96 18.93 -4.35
N ASP A 374 -8.32 19.99 -4.85
CA ASP A 374 -8.86 20.88 -5.85
C ASP A 374 -7.95 20.90 -7.09
N ASP A 375 -8.47 21.40 -8.22
CA ASP A 375 -7.71 21.44 -9.48
C ASP A 375 -6.51 22.41 -9.40
N SER A 376 -6.50 23.36 -8.46
CA SER A 376 -5.37 24.28 -8.29
C SER A 376 -4.14 23.56 -7.74
N MET A 377 -4.32 22.54 -6.89
CA MET A 377 -3.22 21.74 -6.35
C MET A 377 -2.39 21.01 -7.41
N ALA A 378 -3.03 20.50 -8.47
CA ALA A 378 -2.31 19.87 -9.57
C ALA A 378 -1.49 20.88 -10.36
N ASN A 379 -2.02 22.07 -10.61
CA ASN A 379 -1.30 23.16 -11.27
C ASN A 379 -0.11 23.63 -10.43
N ASP A 380 -0.28 23.77 -9.12
CA ASP A 380 0.80 24.15 -8.20
C ASP A 380 1.92 23.12 -8.20
N PHE A 381 1.59 21.82 -8.14
CA PHE A 381 2.59 20.76 -8.21
C PHE A 381 3.35 20.77 -9.54
N GLN A 382 2.64 20.90 -10.66
CA GLN A 382 3.27 20.99 -11.99
C GLN A 382 4.19 22.20 -12.11
N LYS A 383 3.75 23.36 -11.61
CA LYS A 383 4.53 24.60 -11.58
C LYS A 383 5.79 24.44 -10.74
N LYS A 384 5.71 23.84 -9.55
CA LYS A 384 6.87 23.53 -8.70
C LYS A 384 7.86 22.62 -9.41
N GLN A 385 7.38 21.52 -9.99
CA GLN A 385 8.24 20.58 -10.71
C GLN A 385 8.92 21.24 -11.91
N TYR A 386 8.20 22.12 -12.62
CA TYR A 386 8.76 22.92 -13.69
C TYR A 386 9.90 23.82 -13.21
N ILE A 387 9.70 24.57 -12.11
CA ILE A 387 10.73 25.44 -11.52
C ILE A 387 12.00 24.65 -11.20
N ILE A 388 11.88 23.52 -10.51
CA ILE A 388 13.00 22.66 -10.10
C ILE A 388 13.78 22.14 -11.31
N ASN A 389 13.06 21.73 -12.35
CA ASN A 389 13.69 21.12 -13.52
C ASN A 389 14.33 22.15 -14.47
N ASN A 390 13.89 23.41 -14.42
CA ASN A 390 14.26 24.42 -15.43
C ASN A 390 15.10 25.58 -14.89
N ILE A 391 15.45 25.64 -13.60
CA ILE A 391 16.25 26.74 -13.04
C ILE A 391 17.58 26.95 -13.79
N ASP A 392 18.31 25.88 -14.09
CA ASP A 392 19.61 25.97 -14.81
C ASP A 392 19.44 26.50 -16.25
N GLU A 393 18.41 26.02 -16.95
CA GLU A 393 18.06 26.48 -18.30
C GLU A 393 17.60 27.94 -18.28
N ALA A 394 16.80 28.34 -17.29
CA ALA A 394 16.27 29.68 -17.14
C ALA A 394 17.39 30.71 -16.88
N ILE A 395 18.38 30.35 -16.05
CA ILE A 395 19.60 31.13 -15.84
C ILE A 395 20.38 31.27 -17.15
N LYS A 396 20.66 30.14 -17.82
CA LYS A 396 21.46 30.11 -19.06
C LYS A 396 20.82 30.91 -20.22
N LYS A 397 19.49 30.91 -20.31
CA LYS A 397 18.72 31.61 -21.34
C LYS A 397 18.33 33.03 -20.94
N GLU A 398 18.80 33.53 -19.79
CA GLU A 398 18.50 34.87 -19.26
C GLU A 398 16.99 35.15 -19.09
N HIS A 399 16.21 34.11 -18.79
CA HIS A 399 14.80 34.24 -18.40
C HIS A 399 14.67 34.83 -16.98
N ILE A 400 15.71 34.69 -16.16
CA ILE A 400 15.80 35.32 -14.85
C ILE A 400 16.58 36.63 -14.99
N LYS A 401 16.00 37.69 -14.44
CA LYS A 401 16.53 39.05 -14.45
C LYS A 401 16.65 39.57 -13.02
N VAL A 402 17.60 40.47 -12.81
CA VAL A 402 17.78 41.18 -11.54
C VAL A 402 17.19 42.58 -11.68
N TYR A 403 16.26 42.91 -10.79
CA TYR A 403 15.67 44.23 -10.65
C TYR A 403 16.26 44.89 -9.41
N TYR A 404 16.41 46.20 -9.43
CA TYR A 404 16.99 46.98 -8.35
C TYR A 404 15.92 47.87 -7.73
N GLN A 405 15.75 47.79 -6.42
CA GLN A 405 14.88 48.70 -5.68
C GLN A 405 15.72 49.77 -4.97
N PRO A 406 15.40 51.07 -5.11
CA PRO A 406 16.17 52.14 -4.50
C PRO A 406 15.97 52.21 -2.98
N VAL A 407 17.08 52.36 -2.26
CA VAL A 407 17.12 52.67 -0.83
C VAL A 407 17.53 54.13 -0.66
N ILE A 408 16.70 54.89 0.05
CA ILE A 408 16.84 56.34 0.20
C ILE A 408 17.28 56.68 1.61
N ASN A 409 18.22 57.62 1.75
CA ASN A 409 18.55 58.22 3.03
C ASN A 409 17.38 59.12 3.47
N THR A 410 16.80 58.80 4.62
CA THR A 410 15.59 59.47 5.12
C THR A 410 15.79 60.98 5.34
N ARG A 411 17.00 61.38 5.73
CA ARG A 411 17.34 62.77 6.07
C ARG A 411 17.58 63.61 4.81
N THR A 412 18.40 63.10 3.88
CA THR A 412 18.80 63.84 2.68
C THR A 412 17.82 63.68 1.52
N GLY A 413 16.99 62.62 1.55
CA GLY A 413 16.10 62.26 0.44
C GLY A 413 16.86 61.74 -0.78
N ARG A 414 18.12 61.32 -0.60
CA ARG A 414 19.03 60.90 -1.67
C ARG A 414 19.20 59.40 -1.70
N LEU A 415 19.44 58.86 -2.89
CA LEU A 415 19.71 57.45 -3.13
C LEU A 415 21.06 57.06 -2.49
N CYS A 416 21.04 56.07 -1.61
CA CYS A 416 22.22 55.62 -0.85
C CYS A 416 22.47 54.10 -0.94
N GLY A 417 21.55 53.33 -1.51
CA GLY A 417 21.68 51.90 -1.68
C GLY A 417 20.68 51.34 -2.68
N LEU A 418 20.85 50.07 -3.04
CA LEU A 418 19.96 49.32 -3.90
C LEU A 418 19.72 47.93 -3.30
N GLU A 419 18.52 47.39 -3.42
CA GLU A 419 18.27 45.96 -3.15
C GLU A 419 18.12 45.22 -4.47
N ALA A 420 18.87 44.12 -4.64
CA ALA A 420 18.78 43.25 -5.81
C ALA A 420 17.70 42.18 -5.63
N LEU A 421 16.74 42.14 -6.57
CA LEU A 421 15.57 41.29 -6.50
C LEU A 421 15.39 40.49 -7.79
N ALA A 422 15.37 39.16 -7.68
CA ALA A 422 15.16 38.28 -8.82
C ALA A 422 13.74 38.37 -9.39
N ARG A 423 13.63 38.32 -10.72
CA ARG A 423 12.37 38.28 -11.48
C ARG A 423 12.50 37.23 -12.57
N TRP A 424 11.52 36.33 -12.68
CA TRP A 424 11.57 35.24 -13.65
C TRP A 424 10.47 35.43 -14.71
N ASP A 425 10.90 35.85 -15.89
CA ASP A 425 10.06 35.97 -17.10
C ASP A 425 10.15 34.67 -17.90
N ASP A 426 9.26 33.73 -17.63
CA ASP A 426 9.28 32.39 -18.21
C ASP A 426 8.48 32.30 -19.53
N PRO A 427 8.98 31.62 -20.56
CA PRO A 427 8.26 31.48 -21.83
C PRO A 427 6.98 30.64 -21.76
N GLN A 428 6.85 29.73 -20.79
CA GLN A 428 5.69 28.84 -20.64
C GLN A 428 4.67 29.40 -19.64
N TYR A 429 5.14 29.85 -18.47
CA TYR A 429 4.28 30.32 -17.38
C TYR A 429 4.13 31.84 -17.31
N GLY A 430 4.79 32.59 -18.19
CA GLY A 430 4.85 34.05 -18.12
C GLY A 430 5.64 34.50 -16.89
N PHE A 431 5.17 35.55 -16.22
CA PHE A 431 5.83 36.05 -15.03
C PHE A 431 5.62 35.10 -13.83
N LEU A 432 6.69 34.44 -13.40
CA LEU A 432 6.71 33.64 -12.18
C LEU A 432 7.03 34.55 -10.99
N ALA A 433 6.10 34.62 -10.02
CA ALA A 433 6.26 35.47 -8.86
C ALA A 433 7.41 34.97 -7.96
N PRO A 434 8.23 35.86 -7.36
CA PRO A 434 9.30 35.48 -6.43
C PRO A 434 8.86 34.52 -5.33
N ALA A 435 7.69 34.77 -4.74
CA ALA A 435 7.14 33.91 -3.69
C ALA A 435 6.92 32.45 -4.14
N ASP A 436 6.67 32.20 -5.43
CA ASP A 436 6.45 30.85 -5.96
C ASP A 436 7.77 30.12 -6.15
N PHE A 437 8.72 30.72 -6.87
CA PHE A 437 9.96 30.02 -7.24
C PHE A 437 11.01 30.04 -6.13
N ILE A 438 11.12 31.10 -5.33
CA ILE A 438 12.07 31.13 -4.20
C ILE A 438 11.70 30.05 -3.19
N GLN A 439 10.43 30.01 -2.75
CA GLN A 439 9.97 28.97 -1.83
C GLN A 439 10.18 27.56 -2.40
N THR A 440 9.92 27.36 -3.69
CA THR A 440 10.13 26.06 -4.34
C THR A 440 11.60 25.67 -4.36
N LEU A 441 12.50 26.59 -4.72
CA LEU A 441 13.93 26.32 -4.77
C LEU A 441 14.51 26.07 -3.37
N GLU A 442 14.01 26.76 -2.33
CA GLU A 442 14.37 26.50 -0.93
C GLU A 442 13.89 25.11 -0.46
N GLU A 443 12.65 24.73 -0.78
CA GLU A 443 12.07 23.43 -0.41
C GLU A 443 12.89 22.26 -1.01
N TYR A 444 13.50 22.47 -2.17
CA TYR A 444 14.24 21.46 -2.93
C TYR A 444 15.77 21.69 -2.94
N TYR A 445 16.31 22.54 -2.06
CA TYR A 445 17.75 22.77 -1.88
C TYR A 445 18.48 23.24 -3.16
N GLN A 446 17.83 24.06 -3.98
CA GLN A 446 18.39 24.60 -5.23
C GLN A 446 18.47 26.14 -5.25
N ILE A 447 18.07 26.82 -4.17
CA ILE A 447 18.05 28.28 -4.10
C ILE A 447 19.41 28.93 -4.31
N TYR A 448 20.49 28.28 -3.87
CA TYR A 448 21.88 28.74 -4.09
C TYR A 448 22.22 28.98 -5.56
N LYS A 449 21.58 28.27 -6.49
CA LYS A 449 21.77 28.49 -7.94
C LYS A 449 21.27 29.87 -8.37
N LEU A 450 20.11 30.25 -7.85
CA LEU A 450 19.53 31.57 -8.11
C LEU A 450 20.39 32.65 -7.45
N ASP A 451 20.74 32.46 -6.18
CA ASP A 451 21.41 33.51 -5.40
C ASP A 451 22.82 33.78 -5.93
N MET A 452 23.57 32.73 -6.30
CA MET A 452 24.88 32.90 -6.97
C MET A 452 24.76 33.54 -8.36
N PHE A 453 23.68 33.27 -9.09
CA PHE A 453 23.39 33.99 -10.34
C PHE A 453 23.13 35.49 -10.08
N VAL A 454 22.39 35.82 -9.02
CA VAL A 454 22.15 37.23 -8.62
C VAL A 454 23.47 37.90 -8.22
N VAL A 455 24.32 37.24 -7.42
CA VAL A 455 25.67 37.73 -7.06
C VAL A 455 26.47 38.06 -8.32
N GLU A 456 26.51 37.14 -9.29
CA GLU A 456 27.23 37.34 -10.53
C GLU A 456 26.67 38.51 -11.35
N LYS A 457 25.34 38.62 -11.48
CA LYS A 457 24.69 39.74 -12.19
C LYS A 457 24.92 41.08 -11.49
N VAL A 458 24.98 41.11 -10.17
CA VAL A 458 25.35 42.32 -9.42
C VAL A 458 26.82 42.71 -9.62
N CYS A 459 27.74 41.74 -9.70
CA CYS A 459 29.13 42.02 -10.07
C CYS A 459 29.23 42.61 -11.49
N GLN A 460 28.50 42.05 -12.46
CA GLN A 460 28.42 42.58 -13.83
C GLN A 460 27.80 43.98 -13.88
N HIS A 461 26.80 44.24 -13.04
CA HIS A 461 26.20 45.57 -12.87
C HIS A 461 27.23 46.60 -12.41
N PHE A 462 28.07 46.27 -11.43
CA PHE A 462 29.14 47.18 -11.00
C PHE A 462 30.16 47.46 -12.10
N VAL A 463 30.60 46.45 -12.86
CA VAL A 463 31.49 46.64 -14.01
C VAL A 463 30.84 47.59 -15.03
N THR A 464 29.56 47.40 -15.32
CA THR A 464 28.82 48.27 -16.25
C THR A 464 28.73 49.71 -15.73
N ILE A 465 28.48 49.92 -14.43
CA ILE A 465 28.44 51.26 -13.81
C ILE A 465 29.81 51.94 -13.92
N GLN A 466 30.90 51.21 -13.67
CA GLN A 466 32.26 51.71 -13.80
C GLN A 466 32.56 52.13 -15.25
N ASP A 467 32.21 51.29 -16.23
CA ASP A 467 32.39 51.60 -17.66
C ASP A 467 31.59 52.83 -18.10
N LEU A 468 30.42 53.05 -17.51
CA LEU A 468 29.58 54.23 -17.75
C LEU A 468 30.05 55.49 -17.00
N ASN A 469 31.13 55.42 -16.22
CA ASN A 469 31.58 56.47 -15.30
C ASN A 469 30.46 56.99 -14.38
N LEU A 470 29.55 56.10 -14.00
CA LEU A 470 28.53 56.40 -13.01
C LEU A 470 29.08 56.08 -11.61
N PRO A 471 28.64 56.82 -10.58
CA PRO A 471 29.03 56.55 -9.20
C PRO A 471 28.50 55.20 -8.72
N LEU A 472 29.33 54.50 -7.94
CA LEU A 472 29.02 53.18 -7.39
C LEU A 472 28.11 53.33 -6.18
N ILE A 473 27.02 52.56 -6.18
CA ILE A 473 26.01 52.55 -5.11
C ILE A 473 26.02 51.15 -4.50
N PRO A 474 26.13 51.00 -3.17
CA PRO A 474 26.08 49.68 -2.55
C PRO A 474 24.79 48.93 -2.88
N VAL A 475 24.91 47.62 -3.09
CA VAL A 475 23.81 46.71 -3.41
C VAL A 475 23.67 45.66 -2.32
N SER A 476 22.46 45.45 -1.82
CA SER A 476 22.15 44.36 -0.90
C SER A 476 21.67 43.10 -1.62
N LEU A 477 22.06 41.95 -1.06
CA LEU A 477 21.83 40.61 -1.58
C LEU A 477 21.17 39.75 -0.50
N ASN A 478 20.03 39.16 -0.84
CA ASN A 478 19.28 38.27 0.04
C ASN A 478 19.84 36.83 -0.03
N PHE A 479 20.05 36.21 1.12
CA PHE A 479 20.41 34.80 1.21
C PHE A 479 19.49 34.05 2.18
N SER A 480 19.02 32.88 1.75
CA SER A 480 18.22 32.01 2.59
C SER A 480 19.10 31.16 3.49
N ARG A 481 18.50 30.56 4.54
CA ARG A 481 19.17 29.53 5.35
C ARG A 481 19.76 28.39 4.52
N ARG A 482 19.09 28.02 3.44
CA ARG A 482 19.45 26.85 2.63
C ARG A 482 20.74 27.07 1.85
N ASP A 483 21.13 28.31 1.60
CA ASP A 483 22.40 28.63 0.95
C ASP A 483 23.58 28.28 1.84
N PHE A 484 23.50 28.65 3.12
CA PHE A 484 24.50 28.30 4.14
C PHE A 484 24.62 26.79 4.40
N ASP A 485 23.56 26.03 4.11
CA ASP A 485 23.56 24.57 4.21
C ASP A 485 24.16 23.90 2.96
N SER A 486 23.90 24.47 1.77
CA SER A 486 24.13 23.81 0.48
C SER A 486 25.53 24.03 -0.10
N ILE A 487 26.13 25.20 0.14
CA ILE A 487 27.42 25.60 -0.45
C ILE A 487 28.34 26.28 0.57
N ASN A 488 29.59 26.57 0.18
CA ASN A 488 30.50 27.38 0.99
C ASN A 488 30.30 28.86 0.62
N LEU A 489 29.15 29.40 1.02
CA LEU A 489 28.64 30.68 0.54
C LEU A 489 29.65 31.83 0.63
N ALA A 490 30.40 31.94 1.74
CA ALA A 490 31.40 32.98 1.91
C ALA A 490 32.56 32.88 0.89
N GLU A 491 33.00 31.67 0.56
CA GLU A 491 34.05 31.46 -0.44
C GLU A 491 33.54 31.69 -1.86
N ASP A 492 32.34 31.19 -2.17
CA ASP A 492 31.75 31.30 -3.51
C ASP A 492 31.45 32.77 -3.87
N VAL A 493 30.93 33.55 -2.91
CA VAL A 493 30.71 35.00 -3.06
C VAL A 493 32.05 35.72 -3.24
N GLU A 494 33.03 35.42 -2.39
CA GLU A 494 34.35 36.04 -2.45
C GLU A 494 35.06 35.76 -3.79
N GLU A 495 35.04 34.53 -4.28
CA GLU A 495 35.61 34.16 -5.58
C GLU A 495 34.94 34.94 -6.72
N CYS A 496 33.61 35.09 -6.64
CA CYS A 496 32.87 35.86 -7.63
C CYS A 496 33.27 37.34 -7.63
N LEU A 497 33.32 37.99 -6.46
CA LEU A 497 33.75 39.39 -6.37
C LEU A 497 35.20 39.58 -6.85
N GLN A 498 36.11 38.66 -6.53
CA GLN A 498 37.49 38.71 -6.99
C GLN A 498 37.61 38.61 -8.51
N ARG A 499 36.82 37.73 -9.14
CA ARG A 499 36.78 37.56 -10.60
C ARG A 499 36.38 38.84 -11.34
N TYR A 500 35.51 39.66 -10.73
CA TYR A 500 35.06 40.94 -11.29
C TYR A 500 35.76 42.17 -10.68
N ASN A 501 36.71 41.97 -9.74
CA ASN A 501 37.43 43.02 -9.02
C ASN A 501 36.53 44.05 -8.32
N ILE A 502 35.51 43.57 -7.60
CA ILE A 502 34.54 44.41 -6.88
C ILE A 502 34.93 44.56 -5.41
N ASP A 503 34.85 45.79 -4.89
CA ASP A 503 35.05 46.06 -3.46
C ASP A 503 33.87 45.51 -2.65
N LYS A 504 34.18 44.69 -1.65
CA LYS A 504 33.24 44.04 -0.73
C LYS A 504 32.35 45.04 0.00
N LYS A 505 32.84 46.27 0.23
CA LYS A 505 32.06 47.36 0.87
C LYS A 505 30.84 47.80 0.06
N LEU A 506 30.79 47.45 -1.22
CA LEU A 506 29.65 47.71 -2.10
C LEU A 506 28.58 46.62 -2.01
N ILE A 507 28.82 45.54 -1.26
CA ILE A 507 27.88 44.44 -1.08
C ILE A 507 27.42 44.38 0.38
N HIS A 508 26.11 44.35 0.57
CA HIS A 508 25.49 44.09 1.86
C HIS A 508 24.82 42.72 1.85
N ILE A 509 25.06 41.92 2.87
CA ILE A 509 24.51 40.56 3.00
C ILE A 509 23.26 40.63 3.87
N GLU A 510 22.10 40.34 3.29
CA GLU A 510 20.82 40.31 3.97
C GLU A 510 20.47 38.88 4.40
N VAL A 511 20.08 38.74 5.67
CA VAL A 511 19.68 37.46 6.27
C VAL A 511 18.38 37.67 7.03
N THR A 512 17.35 36.88 6.70
CA THR A 512 16.03 36.99 7.34
C THR A 512 16.05 36.53 8.80
N GLU A 513 15.23 37.15 9.65
CA GLU A 513 15.07 36.73 11.06
C GLU A 513 14.75 35.23 11.18
N SER A 514 13.91 34.71 10.29
CA SER A 514 13.48 33.30 10.31
C SER A 514 14.58 32.28 9.98
N THR A 515 15.67 32.74 9.36
CA THR A 515 16.86 31.93 9.07
C THR A 515 17.68 31.67 10.34
N LEU A 516 17.60 32.58 11.31
CA LEU A 516 18.45 32.59 12.50
C LEU A 516 17.84 31.73 13.61
N SER A 517 18.70 30.98 14.30
CA SER A 517 18.33 30.08 15.39
C SER A 517 19.39 30.11 16.46
N ASP A 518 18.99 30.28 17.72
CA ASP A 518 19.88 30.50 18.86
C ASP A 518 21.03 29.45 18.99
N ASN A 519 20.80 28.22 18.50
CA ASN A 519 21.72 27.06 18.60
C ASN A 519 22.49 26.70 17.30
N ASP A 520 22.54 27.57 16.29
CA ASP A 520 23.22 27.26 15.02
C ASP A 520 24.65 27.82 14.96
N GLU A 521 25.60 27.07 15.52
CA GLU A 521 27.03 27.45 15.55
C GLU A 521 27.65 27.58 14.15
N LYS A 522 27.22 26.76 13.19
CA LYS A 522 27.74 26.82 11.81
C LYS A 522 27.38 28.16 11.16
N LEU A 523 26.12 28.57 11.29
CA LEU A 523 25.66 29.85 10.75
C LEU A 523 26.37 31.03 11.44
N LYS A 524 26.55 30.97 12.77
CA LYS A 524 27.31 31.98 13.53
C LYS A 524 28.73 32.15 12.99
N GLU A 525 29.42 31.06 12.69
CA GLU A 525 30.78 31.09 12.14
C GLU A 525 30.84 31.73 10.74
N ILE A 526 29.91 31.36 9.85
CA ILE A 526 29.87 31.92 8.49
C ILE A 526 29.57 33.42 8.51
N LEU A 527 28.61 33.88 9.33
CA LEU A 527 28.32 35.31 9.46
C LEU A 527 29.50 36.09 10.06
N LYS A 528 30.16 35.54 11.08
CA LYS A 528 31.40 36.15 11.61
C LYS A 528 32.48 36.28 10.54
N ARG A 529 32.61 35.27 9.67
CA ARG A 529 33.55 35.30 8.54
C ARG A 529 33.22 36.41 7.55
N PHE A 530 31.97 36.54 7.10
CA PHE A 530 31.55 37.66 6.23
C PHE A 530 31.90 39.01 6.85
N ARG A 531 31.63 39.17 8.15
CA ARG A 531 31.96 40.42 8.85
C ARG A 531 33.47 40.67 8.94
N SER A 532 34.27 39.64 9.25
CA SER A 532 35.74 39.77 9.30
C SER A 532 36.35 40.04 7.93
N ASP A 533 35.71 39.55 6.86
CA ASP A 533 36.14 39.76 5.48
C ASP A 533 35.77 41.17 4.96
N GLY A 534 34.94 41.91 5.71
CA GLY A 534 34.62 43.31 5.48
C GLY A 534 33.23 43.59 4.90
N TYR A 535 32.35 42.59 4.83
CA TYR A 535 30.96 42.76 4.39
C TYR A 535 30.09 43.35 5.50
N ALA A 536 29.13 44.19 5.14
CA ALA A 536 28.10 44.64 6.07
C ALA A 536 26.99 43.58 6.17
N LEU A 537 26.57 43.26 7.40
CA LEU A 537 25.51 42.29 7.67
C LEU A 537 24.20 43.00 8.02
N TRP A 538 23.15 42.67 7.27
CA TRP A 538 21.83 43.26 7.39
C TRP A 538 20.84 42.20 7.89
N LEU A 539 20.14 42.52 8.97
CA LEU A 539 19.05 41.70 9.49
C LEU A 539 17.76 42.07 8.77
N ASP A 540 17.23 41.14 7.98
CA ASP A 540 16.04 41.33 7.16
C ASP A 540 14.76 40.82 7.84
N ASP A 541 13.61 41.36 7.43
CA ASP A 541 12.27 40.98 7.92
C ASP A 541 12.10 41.07 9.45
N PHE A 542 12.77 42.02 10.12
CA PHE A 542 12.75 42.10 11.59
C PHE A 542 11.32 42.35 12.10
N GLY A 543 10.85 41.43 12.96
CA GLY A 543 9.54 41.46 13.61
C GLY A 543 8.43 40.69 12.86
N ALA A 544 8.76 39.98 11.79
CA ALA A 544 7.89 38.97 11.18
C ALA A 544 7.85 37.65 11.97
N GLY A 545 8.87 37.39 12.81
CA GLY A 545 9.05 36.15 13.57
C GLY A 545 8.69 36.22 15.06
N TYR A 546 8.82 35.09 15.76
CA TYR A 546 8.52 34.96 17.20
C TYR A 546 9.76 35.11 18.11
N SER A 547 10.96 35.36 17.56
CA SER A 547 12.24 35.23 18.30
C SER A 547 13.25 36.39 18.16
N GLY A 548 12.85 37.54 17.60
CA GLY A 548 13.77 38.61 17.20
C GLY A 548 14.74 39.16 18.26
N LEU A 549 14.38 39.20 19.55
CA LEU A 549 15.25 39.79 20.58
C LEU A 549 16.42 38.89 20.99
N ASN A 550 16.27 37.57 20.99
CA ASN A 550 17.38 36.66 21.28
C ASN A 550 18.41 36.69 20.14
N VAL A 551 17.94 36.78 18.90
CA VAL A 551 18.81 36.90 17.72
C VAL A 551 19.70 38.14 17.83
N LEU A 552 19.14 39.29 18.21
CA LEU A 552 19.92 40.53 18.39
C LEU A 552 20.97 40.47 19.50
N LYS A 553 20.84 39.52 20.42
CA LYS A 553 21.83 39.30 21.48
C LYS A 553 22.97 38.38 21.03
N GLU A 554 22.66 37.40 20.20
CA GLU A 554 23.59 36.33 19.81
C GLU A 554 24.40 36.66 18.54
N TYR A 555 23.89 37.56 17.70
CA TYR A 555 24.47 37.93 16.41
C TYR A 555 24.75 39.42 16.34
N ASP A 556 25.88 39.78 15.74
CA ASP A 556 26.21 41.18 15.47
C ASP A 556 25.83 41.56 14.04
N PHE A 557 24.88 42.48 13.91
CA PHE A 557 24.44 43.04 12.63
C PHE A 557 24.76 44.53 12.57
N ASP A 558 24.95 45.06 11.35
CA ASP A 558 25.25 46.47 11.13
C ASP A 558 23.98 47.28 10.78
N MET A 559 22.96 46.61 10.22
CA MET A 559 21.67 47.21 9.82
C MET A 559 20.49 46.35 10.28
N MET A 560 19.41 47.01 10.72
CA MET A 560 18.10 46.38 10.95
C MET A 560 17.10 46.86 9.89
N LYS A 561 16.62 45.95 9.04
CA LYS A 561 15.51 46.19 8.12
C LYS A 561 14.20 45.83 8.81
N ILE A 562 13.32 46.82 8.96
CA ILE A 562 12.03 46.70 9.65
C ILE A 562 10.96 46.33 8.61
N ASP A 563 10.31 45.18 8.81
CA ASP A 563 9.32 44.60 7.90
C ASP A 563 8.12 45.57 7.67
N MET A 564 7.65 45.63 6.42
CA MET A 564 6.53 46.46 5.98
C MET A 564 5.23 46.26 6.80
N LYS A 565 5.03 45.11 7.46
CA LYS A 565 3.87 44.79 8.30
C LYS A 565 3.73 45.76 9.47
N PHE A 566 4.82 46.37 9.96
CA PHE A 566 4.74 47.43 10.96
C PHE A 566 4.09 48.72 10.43
N LEU A 567 4.10 48.92 9.11
CA LEU A 567 3.42 50.01 8.42
C LEU A 567 1.98 49.64 7.97
N SER A 568 1.56 48.39 8.13
CA SER A 568 0.18 48.00 7.81
C SER A 568 -0.82 48.66 8.76
N GLY A 569 -1.77 49.41 8.20
CA GLY A 569 -2.75 50.18 8.98
C GLY A 569 -2.11 51.31 9.81
N PHE A 570 -0.97 51.85 9.36
CA PHE A 570 -0.20 52.87 10.09
C PHE A 570 -0.96 54.19 10.34
N SER A 571 -1.75 54.64 9.36
CA SER A 571 -2.51 55.89 9.48
C SER A 571 -3.53 55.82 10.62
N GLY A 572 -3.35 56.66 11.65
CA GLY A 572 -4.22 56.73 12.82
C GLY A 572 -3.98 55.68 13.92
N ASN A 573 -3.10 54.69 13.69
CA ASN A 573 -2.83 53.63 14.68
C ASN A 573 -1.70 54.04 15.65
N LYS A 574 -2.09 54.59 16.81
CA LYS A 574 -1.15 55.00 17.87
C LYS A 574 -0.26 53.86 18.37
N LYS A 575 -0.75 52.62 18.35
CA LYS A 575 -0.01 51.45 18.82
C LYS A 575 1.12 51.09 17.86
N ALA A 576 0.84 51.04 16.55
CA ALA A 576 1.84 50.79 15.52
C ALA A 576 2.98 51.83 15.58
N ARG A 577 2.63 53.13 15.69
CA ARG A 577 3.60 54.22 15.86
C ARG A 577 4.46 54.06 17.11
N CYS A 578 3.85 53.72 18.25
CA CYS A 578 4.60 53.48 19.50
C CYS A 578 5.60 52.32 19.36
N ILE A 579 5.16 51.21 18.77
CA ILE A 579 6.02 50.03 18.56
C ILE A 579 7.20 50.40 17.65
N LEU A 580 6.92 50.98 16.48
CA LEU A 580 7.93 51.33 15.49
C LEU A 580 8.98 52.32 16.04
N LYS A 581 8.54 53.33 16.81
CA LYS A 581 9.45 54.27 17.49
C LYS A 581 10.42 53.56 18.45
N ASN A 582 9.91 52.62 19.23
CA ASN A 582 10.73 51.87 20.18
C ASN A 582 11.70 50.91 19.46
N ILE A 583 11.28 50.29 18.35
CA ILE A 583 12.17 49.46 17.51
C ILE A 583 13.34 50.31 16.98
N ILE A 584 13.05 51.49 16.42
CA ILE A 584 14.09 52.41 15.91
C ILE A 584 15.05 52.84 17.03
N THR A 585 14.52 53.12 18.22
CA THR A 585 15.33 53.53 19.37
C THR A 585 16.22 52.39 19.85
N MET A 586 15.67 51.18 19.95
CA MET A 586 16.40 49.97 20.33
C MET A 586 17.54 49.67 19.34
N ALA A 587 17.29 49.71 18.03
CA ALA A 587 18.32 49.49 17.02
C ALA A 587 19.51 50.46 17.19
N LYS A 588 19.22 51.75 17.44
CA LYS A 588 20.26 52.76 17.71
C LYS A 588 21.04 52.48 18.99
N GLU A 589 20.37 52.06 20.06
CA GLU A 589 21.03 51.67 21.31
C GLU A 589 21.94 50.46 21.14
N LEU A 590 21.57 49.54 20.24
CA LEU A 590 22.38 48.40 19.80
C LEU A 590 23.47 48.79 18.78
N LYS A 591 23.59 50.09 18.43
CA LYS A 591 24.52 50.63 17.43
C LYS A 591 24.33 50.07 16.02
N MET A 592 23.09 49.70 15.70
CA MET A 592 22.69 49.29 14.37
C MET A 592 22.05 50.47 13.64
N SER A 593 22.33 50.60 12.34
CA SER A 593 21.57 51.48 11.47
C SER A 593 20.16 50.89 11.22
N THR A 594 19.24 51.73 10.76
CA THR A 594 17.84 51.33 10.55
C THR A 594 17.37 51.61 9.14
N LEU A 595 16.73 50.61 8.54
CA LEU A 595 16.01 50.70 7.28
C LEU A 595 14.57 50.28 7.51
N THR A 596 13.59 51.04 7.02
CA THR A 596 12.17 50.58 7.03
C THR A 596 11.68 50.31 5.62
N GLU A 597 11.08 49.15 5.43
CA GLU A 597 10.53 48.71 4.15
C GLU A 597 9.05 49.05 3.98
N GLY A 598 8.57 49.01 2.74
CA GLY A 598 7.16 49.21 2.42
C GLY A 598 6.66 50.64 2.68
N VAL A 599 7.53 51.64 2.59
CA VAL A 599 7.12 53.05 2.74
C VAL A 599 6.36 53.50 1.48
N GLU A 600 5.04 53.59 1.59
CA GLU A 600 4.15 53.98 0.48
C GLU A 600 3.47 55.34 0.67
N THR A 601 3.46 55.89 1.89
CA THR A 601 2.73 57.12 2.23
C THR A 601 3.66 58.19 2.82
N GLU A 602 3.36 59.45 2.51
CA GLU A 602 4.10 60.59 3.05
C GLU A 602 4.01 60.67 4.59
N ASP A 603 2.88 60.25 5.16
CA ASP A 603 2.69 60.18 6.62
C ASP A 603 3.65 59.18 7.28
N ALA A 604 3.85 58.00 6.67
CA ALA A 604 4.83 57.03 7.13
C ALA A 604 6.26 57.58 6.98
N TYR A 605 6.58 58.19 5.83
CA TYR A 605 7.89 58.81 5.60
C TYR A 605 8.23 59.88 6.64
N GLN A 606 7.33 60.83 6.88
CA GLN A 606 7.56 61.92 7.83
C GLN A 606 7.72 61.38 9.26
N PHE A 607 6.91 60.39 9.66
CA PHE A 607 7.07 59.76 10.97
C PHE A 607 8.44 59.08 11.11
N LEU A 608 8.87 58.32 10.12
CA LEU A 608 10.17 57.63 10.14
C LEU A 608 11.32 58.64 10.22
N LYS A 609 11.21 59.75 9.48
CA LYS A 609 12.16 60.87 9.54
C LYS A 609 12.23 61.51 10.92
N ASP A 610 11.09 61.82 11.53
CA ASP A 610 11.01 62.49 12.83
C ASP A 610 11.54 61.62 13.98
N ASN A 611 11.42 60.28 13.86
CA ASN A 611 11.96 59.33 14.83
C ASN A 611 13.40 58.89 14.48
N GLY A 612 13.95 59.42 13.39
CA GLY A 612 15.33 59.25 12.95
C GLY A 612 15.66 57.87 12.41
N CYS A 613 14.73 57.22 11.71
CA CYS A 613 15.07 56.08 10.86
C CYS A 613 16.04 56.56 9.77
N GLU A 614 17.14 55.85 9.54
CA GLU A 614 18.25 56.36 8.71
C GLU A 614 18.03 56.13 7.22
N GLN A 615 17.44 54.99 6.87
CA GLN A 615 17.17 54.58 5.50
C GLN A 615 15.72 54.13 5.33
N ILE A 616 15.19 54.27 4.13
CA ILE A 616 13.83 53.87 3.78
C ILE A 616 13.78 53.28 2.39
N GLN A 617 12.86 52.34 2.21
CA GLN A 617 12.59 51.68 0.95
C GLN A 617 11.09 51.48 0.78
N GLY A 618 10.58 51.71 -0.42
CA GLY A 618 9.16 51.50 -0.71
C GLY A 618 8.69 52.19 -1.98
N TYR A 619 7.44 51.93 -2.35
CA TYR A 619 6.87 52.41 -3.61
C TYR A 619 6.71 53.93 -3.69
N LEU A 620 6.79 54.64 -2.57
CA LEU A 620 6.86 56.11 -2.56
C LEU A 620 8.10 56.63 -3.32
N PHE A 621 9.21 55.89 -3.26
CA PHE A 621 10.49 56.30 -3.85
C PHE A 621 10.81 55.56 -5.14
N GLY A 622 10.30 54.34 -5.30
CA GLY A 622 10.45 53.59 -6.54
C GLY A 622 10.07 52.12 -6.36
N ARG A 623 9.42 51.57 -7.39
CA ARG A 623 9.26 50.11 -7.52
C ARG A 623 10.61 49.49 -7.95
N PRO A 624 10.85 48.20 -7.67
CA PRO A 624 11.96 47.47 -8.26
C PRO A 624 11.96 47.65 -9.79
N MET A 625 13.11 47.98 -10.37
CA MET A 625 13.23 48.28 -11.81
C MET A 625 14.47 47.65 -12.44
N PRO A 626 14.49 47.39 -13.75
CA PRO A 626 15.70 46.94 -14.45
C PRO A 626 16.83 47.96 -14.36
N ASP A 627 18.06 47.47 -14.48
CA ASP A 627 19.29 48.26 -14.47
C ASP A 627 19.26 49.46 -15.44
N LYS A 628 18.78 49.27 -16.68
CA LYS A 628 18.69 50.33 -17.69
C LYS A 628 17.80 51.49 -17.24
N GLU A 629 16.64 51.19 -16.67
CA GLU A 629 15.72 52.20 -16.16
C GLU A 629 16.32 52.95 -14.96
N LEU A 630 17.02 52.24 -14.09
CA LEU A 630 17.74 52.83 -12.96
C LEU A 630 18.79 53.83 -13.46
N TYR A 631 19.62 53.45 -14.43
CA TYR A 631 20.67 54.31 -14.98
C TYR A 631 20.09 55.58 -15.62
N GLU A 632 18.98 55.45 -16.35
CA GLU A 632 18.29 56.60 -16.94
C GLU A 632 17.80 57.57 -15.86
N LYS A 633 17.15 57.07 -14.80
CA LYS A 633 16.67 57.90 -13.68
C LYS A 633 17.80 58.61 -12.93
N ILE A 634 18.95 57.96 -12.77
CA ILE A 634 20.16 58.60 -12.20
C ILE A 634 20.65 59.72 -13.13
N LYS A 635 20.75 59.46 -14.44
CA LYS A 635 21.25 60.44 -15.43
C LYS A 635 20.37 61.69 -15.54
N VAL A 636 19.05 61.54 -15.47
CA VAL A 636 18.12 62.68 -15.52
C VAL A 636 17.97 63.40 -14.17
N GLY A 637 18.67 62.94 -13.13
CA GLY A 637 18.67 63.56 -11.80
C GLY A 637 17.42 63.30 -10.97
N LEU A 638 16.59 62.31 -11.34
CA LEU A 638 15.44 61.88 -10.52
C LEU A 638 15.90 61.23 -9.21
N TYR A 639 17.04 60.54 -9.24
CA TYR A 639 17.75 60.12 -8.04
C TYR A 639 19.00 60.97 -7.86
N GLN A 640 18.99 61.83 -6.84
CA GLN A 640 20.21 62.48 -6.36
C GLN A 640 20.94 61.51 -5.44
N LEU A 641 22.26 61.41 -5.59
CA LEU A 641 23.06 60.44 -4.87
C LEU A 641 23.60 61.02 -3.57
N ASP A 642 23.57 60.20 -2.53
CA ASP A 642 24.22 60.49 -1.26
C ASP A 642 25.66 59.96 -1.33
N VAL A 643 26.54 60.76 -1.94
CA VAL A 643 27.97 60.42 -2.15
C VAL A 643 28.79 60.67 -0.90
#